data_AF-A0AAP9MJ38-F1
#
_entry.id   AF-A0AAP9MJ38-F1
#
_cell.length_a   1.000
_cell.length_b   1.000
_cell.length_c   1.000
_cell.angle_alpha   90.00
_cell.angle_beta   90.00
_cell.angle_gamma   90.00
#
_symmetry.space_group_name_H-M   'P 1'
#
loop_
_entity.id
_entity.type
_entity.pdbx_description
1 polymer ?
#
loop_
_entity_poly.entity_id
_entity_poly.type
_entity_poly.pdbx_seq_one_letter_code
_entity_poly.pdbx_strand_id
1 'polypeptide(L)'
;MEVYKKEATELEEQLLILRKQGRPEEILQKASRLLEIAQLHQDPYYIAAALYFQAYYEFSRGNYKECLQHCFQSEEYCEKNEYLKILAYIHNLQGIVYSDLGDFLTSLHFLLKAYYLTMDHPEFEYHYAIINNLGTLFHDIDCEQRGIEYFIRAFQERRKMHLEFSLNDGIILTNILMVYMKMNRAAEAAPWYETFLRYFKDNDHVVLTENRIMISIFELWHRKDIAKLKQRLYDFLEAAPHTSDYKNTVRNYMDCIHICISLKLKDQAYLLYRNLEKMESHHPNSINSARLADIKVELAMQFCSKEELFLHLLEAYRLNRKAREQEKRNNLQSMMNKMDLENALYEQHIILQRNEELLRSNKLDPFTEVLNKTAFRNHVLEAIRGKRADEKGAFFILDIDNFKIINDTCGHLVGDQVIMKVAANLQNNLREEDLVGRIGGDEFCMYLNHISCIEDIEKNALRIIDNIRNLNISKLQKQLTVSMGICIVDTEKDFEDIFMKADHALYEAKANGRDQFVVYKNDYFSQIMQKKEKRKDRHEVTVNDILPKVFEMLNVFDKRDELLAQTMEFICRSMNVKNIFLLRFENEAYSMGRVYIYDLERNKASKHVHIQTDPAYLKAFDDRHLYYQNQINVNDIRYINAYEQYQIQATLQHQILYDHRMIGVLGMNDRRIHEWNEDDLSLIRNLSYAFATYLIAIEK
;
A
#
# COMPACT_ATOMS: atom_id res chain seq x y z
N MET A 1 -17.08 -15.86 -19.22
CA MET A 1 -15.87 -15.98 -18.39
C MET A 1 -14.89 -17.02 -18.92
N GLU A 2 -15.30 -18.27 -19.17
CA GLU A 2 -14.38 -19.31 -19.71
C GLU A 2 -13.78 -18.96 -21.09
N VAL A 3 -14.59 -18.41 -22.02
CA VAL A 3 -14.10 -17.99 -23.35
C VAL A 3 -13.04 -16.89 -23.25
N TYR A 4 -13.25 -15.91 -22.37
CA TYR A 4 -12.30 -14.83 -22.09
C TYR A 4 -10.98 -15.36 -21.52
N LYS A 5 -11.06 -16.19 -20.46
CA LYS A 5 -9.85 -16.72 -19.82
C LYS A 5 -9.01 -17.56 -20.79
N LYS A 6 -9.68 -18.30 -21.68
CA LYS A 6 -9.00 -19.04 -22.75
C LYS A 6 -8.28 -18.11 -23.73
N GLU A 7 -8.95 -17.08 -24.25
CA GLU A 7 -8.32 -16.08 -25.14
C GLU A 7 -7.13 -15.37 -24.45
N ALA A 8 -7.30 -14.96 -23.19
CA ALA A 8 -6.25 -14.28 -22.43
C ALA A 8 -5.03 -15.17 -22.17
N THR A 9 -5.25 -16.44 -21.80
CA THR A 9 -4.17 -17.42 -21.62
C THR A 9 -3.41 -17.67 -22.93
N GLU A 10 -4.14 -17.87 -24.04
CA GLU A 10 -3.53 -18.07 -25.36
C GLU A 10 -2.69 -16.86 -25.80
N LEU A 11 -3.16 -15.63 -25.51
CA LEU A 11 -2.41 -14.40 -25.78
C LEU A 11 -1.14 -14.30 -24.93
N GLU A 12 -1.21 -14.61 -23.63
CA GLU A 12 -0.04 -14.59 -22.73
C GLU A 12 1.02 -15.62 -23.17
N GLU A 13 0.62 -16.84 -23.51
CA GLU A 13 1.52 -17.87 -24.02
C GLU A 13 2.22 -17.42 -25.32
N GLN A 14 1.46 -16.84 -26.25
CA GLN A 14 2.02 -16.29 -27.49
C GLN A 14 3.01 -15.15 -27.21
N LEU A 15 2.69 -14.26 -26.26
CA LEU A 15 3.58 -13.17 -25.85
C LEU A 15 4.89 -13.69 -25.25
N LEU A 16 4.84 -14.73 -24.42
CA LEU A 16 6.03 -15.39 -23.88
C LEU A 16 6.90 -16.01 -24.99
N ILE A 17 6.29 -16.63 -26.00
CA ILE A 17 7.00 -17.18 -27.16
C ILE A 17 7.64 -16.06 -27.98
N LEU A 18 6.90 -15.00 -28.30
CA LEU A 18 7.40 -13.87 -29.10
C LEU A 18 8.55 -13.15 -28.39
N ARG A 19 8.47 -12.99 -27.07
CA ARG A 19 9.56 -12.47 -26.24
C ARG A 19 10.82 -13.31 -26.38
N LYS A 20 10.70 -14.65 -26.28
CA LYS A 20 11.84 -15.57 -26.46
C LYS A 20 12.41 -15.52 -27.88
N GLN A 21 11.58 -15.25 -28.88
CA GLN A 21 11.99 -15.12 -30.29
C GLN A 21 12.54 -13.73 -30.65
N GLY A 22 12.47 -12.75 -29.74
CA GLY A 22 12.95 -11.39 -30.00
C GLY A 22 12.15 -10.66 -31.07
N ARG A 23 10.81 -10.82 -31.09
CA ARG A 23 9.90 -10.21 -32.08
C ARG A 23 9.05 -9.08 -31.47
N PRO A 24 9.65 -7.91 -31.15
CA PRO A 24 8.96 -6.87 -30.38
C PRO A 24 7.75 -6.26 -31.09
N GLU A 25 7.77 -6.11 -32.42
CA GLU A 25 6.66 -5.52 -33.17
C GLU A 25 5.35 -6.35 -33.04
N GLU A 26 5.47 -7.68 -33.00
CA GLU A 26 4.32 -8.57 -32.81
C GLU A 26 3.82 -8.58 -31.35
N ILE A 27 4.69 -8.20 -30.39
CA ILE A 27 4.36 -8.13 -28.95
C ILE A 27 3.35 -7.01 -28.71
N LEU A 28 3.55 -5.81 -29.27
CA LEU A 28 2.68 -4.66 -28.99
C LEU A 28 1.21 -4.93 -29.34
N GLN A 29 0.97 -5.54 -30.51
CA GLN A 29 -0.39 -5.81 -30.98
C GLN A 29 -1.12 -6.79 -30.03
N LYS A 30 -0.44 -7.87 -29.63
CA LYS A 30 -1.02 -8.87 -28.74
C LYS A 30 -1.14 -8.37 -27.30
N ALA A 31 -0.17 -7.62 -26.81
CA ALA A 31 -0.21 -7.02 -25.48
C ALA A 31 -1.34 -6.00 -25.38
N SER A 32 -1.55 -5.17 -26.41
CA SER A 32 -2.66 -4.21 -26.45
C SER A 32 -4.02 -4.93 -26.47
N ARG A 33 -4.14 -6.02 -27.23
CA ARG A 33 -5.34 -6.85 -27.23
C ARG A 33 -5.60 -7.49 -25.87
N LEU A 34 -4.57 -8.02 -25.23
CA LEU A 34 -4.65 -8.62 -23.88
C LEU A 34 -5.10 -7.56 -22.85
N LEU A 35 -4.54 -6.35 -22.91
CA LEU A 35 -4.91 -5.24 -22.04
C LEU A 35 -6.39 -4.87 -22.21
N GLU A 36 -6.85 -4.71 -23.46
CA GLU A 36 -8.24 -4.36 -23.78
C GLU A 36 -9.23 -5.37 -23.17
N ILE A 37 -9.02 -6.67 -23.42
CA ILE A 37 -9.92 -7.70 -22.90
C ILE A 37 -9.82 -7.82 -21.37
N ALA A 38 -8.64 -7.63 -20.78
CA ALA A 38 -8.46 -7.72 -19.34
C ALA A 38 -9.11 -6.54 -18.61
N GLN A 39 -9.03 -5.32 -19.15
CA GLN A 39 -9.72 -4.14 -18.63
C GLN A 39 -11.23 -4.27 -18.71
N LEU A 40 -11.75 -4.78 -19.83
CA LEU A 40 -13.19 -5.02 -20.02
C LEU A 40 -13.74 -5.99 -18.96
N HIS A 41 -12.96 -7.00 -18.59
CA HIS A 41 -13.33 -8.01 -17.60
C HIS A 41 -12.82 -7.72 -16.18
N GLN A 42 -12.13 -6.59 -15.97
CA GLN A 42 -11.53 -6.19 -14.70
C GLN A 42 -10.63 -7.28 -14.09
N ASP A 43 -9.84 -7.97 -14.91
CA ASP A 43 -8.91 -9.01 -14.46
C ASP A 43 -7.51 -8.42 -14.18
N PRO A 44 -7.13 -8.22 -12.90
CA PRO A 44 -5.89 -7.54 -12.56
C PRO A 44 -4.63 -8.32 -12.97
N TYR A 45 -4.69 -9.66 -13.08
CA TYR A 45 -3.54 -10.46 -13.48
C TYR A 45 -3.15 -10.17 -14.94
N TYR A 46 -4.12 -10.27 -15.85
CA TYR A 46 -3.85 -10.04 -17.27
C TYR A 46 -3.60 -8.56 -17.60
N ILE A 47 -4.14 -7.62 -16.81
CA ILE A 47 -3.75 -6.20 -16.90
C ILE A 47 -2.25 -6.06 -16.58
N ALA A 48 -1.79 -6.62 -15.46
CA ALA A 48 -0.38 -6.57 -15.09
C ALA A 48 0.52 -7.23 -16.15
N ALA A 49 0.15 -8.42 -16.62
CA ALA A 49 0.90 -9.15 -17.66
C ALA A 49 0.99 -8.34 -18.97
N ALA A 50 -0.11 -7.74 -19.42
CA ALA A 50 -0.13 -6.94 -20.63
C ALA A 50 0.76 -5.69 -20.51
N LEU A 51 0.69 -4.97 -19.39
CA LEU A 51 1.54 -3.81 -19.10
C LEU A 51 3.02 -4.19 -19.09
N TYR A 52 3.37 -5.36 -18.53
CA TYR A 52 4.74 -5.87 -18.57
C TYR A 52 5.25 -6.07 -20.02
N PHE A 53 4.43 -6.67 -20.90
CA PHE A 53 4.81 -6.86 -22.29
C PHE A 53 4.87 -5.56 -23.10
N GLN A 54 4.01 -4.58 -22.78
CA GLN A 54 4.13 -3.21 -23.33
C GLN A 54 5.43 -2.54 -22.87
N ALA A 55 5.81 -2.69 -21.59
CA ALA A 55 7.09 -2.21 -21.08
C ALA A 55 8.27 -2.85 -21.85
N TYR A 56 8.23 -4.16 -22.05
CA TYR A 56 9.26 -4.88 -22.81
C TYR A 56 9.37 -4.39 -24.27
N TYR A 57 8.24 -4.11 -24.91
CA TYR A 57 8.23 -3.51 -26.25
C TYR A 57 8.89 -2.12 -26.25
N GLU A 58 8.52 -1.23 -25.32
CA GLU A 58 9.12 0.11 -25.23
C GLU A 58 10.62 0.04 -24.94
N PHE A 59 11.06 -0.89 -24.08
CA PHE A 59 12.47 -1.18 -23.86
C PHE A 59 13.20 -1.56 -25.15
N SER A 60 12.64 -2.47 -25.94
CA SER A 60 13.25 -2.90 -27.21
C SER A 60 13.40 -1.77 -28.24
N ARG A 61 12.64 -0.68 -28.07
CA ARG A 61 12.72 0.53 -28.89
C ARG A 61 13.62 1.62 -28.31
N GLY A 62 14.17 1.42 -27.11
CA GLY A 62 14.94 2.42 -26.38
C GLY A 62 14.08 3.53 -25.74
N ASN A 63 12.76 3.35 -25.67
CA ASN A 63 11.84 4.30 -25.04
C ASN A 63 11.79 4.05 -23.52
N TYR A 64 12.91 4.35 -22.84
CA TYR A 64 13.08 3.98 -21.42
C TYR A 64 12.07 4.64 -20.48
N LYS A 65 11.61 5.86 -20.78
CA LYS A 65 10.63 6.56 -19.96
C LYS A 65 9.27 5.85 -19.97
N GLU A 66 8.76 5.56 -21.16
CA GLU A 66 7.50 4.84 -21.37
C GLU A 66 7.61 3.40 -20.85
N CYS A 67 8.77 2.75 -21.01
CA CYS A 67 9.04 1.45 -20.40
C CYS A 67 8.87 1.48 -18.87
N LEU A 68 9.49 2.45 -18.19
CA LEU A 68 9.38 2.58 -16.73
C LEU A 68 7.96 2.90 -16.28
N GLN A 69 7.22 3.73 -17.03
CA GLN A 69 5.82 4.03 -16.73
C GLN A 69 4.95 2.76 -16.72
N HIS A 70 5.05 1.93 -17.76
CA HIS A 70 4.33 0.65 -17.80
C HIS A 70 4.79 -0.31 -16.69
N CYS A 71 6.09 -0.32 -16.35
CA CYS A 71 6.61 -1.11 -15.24
C CYS A 71 5.95 -0.72 -13.91
N PHE A 72 5.93 0.57 -13.56
CA PHE A 72 5.34 1.06 -12.30
C PHE A 72 3.83 0.81 -12.23
N GLN A 73 3.11 0.98 -13.34
CA GLN A 73 1.69 0.65 -13.39
C GLN A 73 1.46 -0.85 -13.14
N SER A 74 2.26 -1.72 -13.77
CA SER A 74 2.15 -3.16 -13.56
C SER A 74 2.54 -3.59 -12.14
N GLU A 75 3.55 -2.92 -11.55
CA GLU A 75 4.00 -3.13 -10.16
C GLU A 75 2.86 -2.90 -9.17
N GLU A 76 2.08 -1.82 -9.33
CA GLU A 76 0.92 -1.52 -8.46
C GLU A 76 -0.13 -2.65 -8.47
N TYR A 77 -0.45 -3.19 -9.66
CA TYR A 77 -1.35 -4.34 -9.76
C TYR A 77 -0.76 -5.60 -9.13
N CYS A 78 0.53 -5.84 -9.30
CA CYS A 78 1.20 -7.03 -8.77
C CYS A 78 1.33 -6.99 -7.26
N GLU A 79 1.69 -5.85 -6.66
CA GLU A 79 1.84 -5.71 -5.20
C GLU A 79 0.49 -5.85 -4.49
N LYS A 80 -0.58 -5.25 -5.05
CA LYS A 80 -1.92 -5.34 -4.48
C LYS A 80 -2.52 -6.75 -4.48
N ASN A 81 -2.10 -7.61 -5.41
CA ASN A 81 -2.70 -8.93 -5.63
C ASN A 81 -1.68 -10.09 -5.48
N GLU A 82 -0.46 -9.81 -5.02
CA GLU A 82 0.61 -10.79 -4.80
C GLU A 82 1.02 -11.61 -6.06
N TYR A 83 1.09 -10.95 -7.23
CA TYR A 83 1.52 -11.59 -8.49
C TYR A 83 3.05 -11.65 -8.62
N LEU A 84 3.68 -12.44 -7.74
CA LEU A 84 5.15 -12.45 -7.54
C LEU A 84 5.97 -12.76 -8.80
N LYS A 85 5.46 -13.62 -9.69
CA LYS A 85 6.17 -13.98 -10.94
C LYS A 85 6.29 -12.79 -11.90
N ILE A 86 5.20 -12.06 -12.11
CA ILE A 86 5.18 -10.88 -12.97
C ILE A 86 6.02 -9.77 -12.30
N LEU A 87 5.88 -9.61 -10.99
CA LEU A 87 6.67 -8.65 -10.20
C LEU A 87 8.18 -8.85 -10.38
N ALA A 88 8.65 -10.11 -10.31
CA ALA A 88 10.06 -10.42 -10.57
C ALA A 88 10.51 -10.05 -12.00
N TYR A 89 9.65 -10.23 -13.01
CA TYR A 89 9.96 -9.81 -14.38
C TYR A 89 10.02 -8.29 -14.53
N ILE A 90 9.14 -7.55 -13.86
CA ILE A 90 9.11 -6.09 -13.85
C ILE A 90 10.38 -5.55 -13.19
N HIS A 91 10.71 -6.00 -11.98
CA HIS A 91 11.90 -5.56 -11.25
C HIS A 91 13.18 -5.88 -12.04
N ASN A 92 13.25 -7.05 -12.70
CA ASN A 92 14.38 -7.35 -13.58
C ASN A 92 14.48 -6.36 -14.76
N LEU A 93 13.35 -5.99 -15.39
CA LEU A 93 13.34 -5.04 -16.50
C LEU A 93 13.70 -3.62 -16.06
N GLN A 94 13.15 -3.14 -14.95
CA GLN A 94 13.54 -1.85 -14.35
C GLN A 94 15.05 -1.83 -14.05
N GLY A 95 15.59 -2.90 -13.48
CA GLY A 95 17.01 -3.07 -13.24
C GLY A 95 17.86 -2.89 -14.49
N ILE A 96 17.50 -3.53 -15.60
CA ILE A 96 18.18 -3.38 -16.90
C ILE A 96 18.09 -1.93 -17.40
N VAL A 97 16.89 -1.35 -17.40
CA VAL A 97 16.67 0.02 -17.91
C VAL A 97 17.49 1.05 -17.13
N TYR A 98 17.51 0.97 -15.80
CA TYR A 98 18.31 1.88 -14.98
C TYR A 98 19.82 1.68 -15.21
N SER A 99 20.28 0.45 -15.49
CA SER A 99 21.68 0.22 -15.89
C SER A 99 22.01 0.92 -17.21
N ASP A 100 21.11 0.87 -18.18
CA ASP A 100 21.29 1.52 -19.49
C ASP A 100 21.21 3.05 -19.40
N LEU A 101 20.47 3.58 -18.43
CA LEU A 101 20.46 5.02 -18.09
C LEU A 101 21.71 5.45 -17.29
N GLY A 102 22.53 4.52 -16.83
CA GLY A 102 23.71 4.78 -15.99
C GLY A 102 23.39 5.07 -14.52
N ASP A 103 22.19 4.70 -14.05
CA ASP A 103 21.80 4.74 -12.64
C ASP A 103 22.03 3.36 -12.01
N PHE A 104 23.29 3.06 -11.71
CA PHE A 104 23.70 1.74 -11.25
C PHE A 104 23.20 1.38 -9.84
N LEU A 105 22.94 2.38 -8.99
CA LEU A 105 22.40 2.16 -7.64
C LEU A 105 20.93 1.72 -7.71
N THR A 106 20.11 2.43 -8.49
CA THR A 106 18.70 2.06 -8.69
C THR A 106 18.60 0.75 -9.48
N SER A 107 19.49 0.54 -10.45
CA SER A 107 19.61 -0.75 -11.14
C SER A 107 19.85 -1.91 -10.17
N LEU A 108 20.86 -1.78 -9.28
CA LEU A 108 21.17 -2.78 -8.26
C LEU A 108 19.97 -3.05 -7.35
N HIS A 109 19.28 -2.00 -6.92
CA HIS A 109 18.10 -2.10 -6.06
C HIS A 109 17.01 -2.98 -6.69
N PHE A 110 16.62 -2.70 -7.94
CA PHE A 110 15.58 -3.47 -8.62
C PHE A 110 16.04 -4.90 -8.97
N LEU A 111 17.30 -5.09 -9.38
CA LEU A 111 17.83 -6.44 -9.60
C LEU A 111 17.87 -7.27 -8.31
N LEU A 112 18.16 -6.65 -7.15
CA LEU A 112 18.10 -7.34 -5.86
C LEU A 112 16.67 -7.67 -5.45
N LYS A 113 15.70 -6.77 -5.66
CA LYS A 113 14.27 -7.08 -5.47
C LYS A 113 13.87 -8.34 -6.26
N ALA A 114 14.18 -8.36 -7.55
CA ALA A 114 13.92 -9.52 -8.41
C ALA A 114 14.64 -10.80 -7.93
N TYR A 115 15.90 -10.65 -7.50
CA TYR A 115 16.73 -11.77 -7.02
C TYR A 115 16.12 -12.41 -5.77
N TYR A 116 15.73 -11.64 -4.76
CA TYR A 116 15.16 -12.18 -3.54
C TYR A 116 13.77 -12.80 -3.79
N LEU A 117 12.93 -12.15 -4.61
CA LEU A 117 11.65 -12.72 -5.04
C LEU A 117 11.80 -14.09 -5.71
N THR A 118 12.84 -14.29 -6.52
CA THR A 118 13.07 -15.58 -7.21
C THR A 118 13.84 -16.60 -6.37
N MET A 119 14.55 -16.16 -5.32
CA MET A 119 15.26 -17.04 -4.41
C MET A 119 14.30 -17.84 -3.52
N ASP A 120 13.21 -17.20 -3.09
CA ASP A 120 12.19 -17.81 -2.24
C ASP A 120 11.18 -18.66 -3.05
N HIS A 121 11.22 -18.56 -4.38
CA HIS A 121 10.28 -19.18 -5.33
C HIS A 121 11.01 -19.97 -6.43
N PRO A 122 11.53 -21.18 -6.12
CA PRO A 122 12.33 -21.98 -7.05
C PRO A 122 11.58 -22.45 -8.30
N GLU A 123 10.24 -22.40 -8.31
CA GLU A 123 9.40 -22.63 -9.48
C GLU A 123 9.58 -21.58 -10.60
N PHE A 124 10.21 -20.44 -10.29
CA PHE A 124 10.52 -19.43 -11.29
C PHE A 124 11.78 -19.82 -12.09
N GLU A 125 11.58 -20.38 -13.28
CA GLU A 125 12.63 -20.74 -14.27
C GLU A 125 13.39 -19.52 -14.86
N TYR A 126 13.58 -18.45 -14.09
CA TYR A 126 14.18 -17.19 -14.52
C TYR A 126 15.25 -16.65 -13.56
N HIS A 127 15.50 -17.30 -12.42
CA HIS A 127 16.48 -16.86 -11.43
C HIS A 127 17.89 -16.64 -12.02
N TYR A 128 18.36 -17.55 -12.88
CA TYR A 128 19.66 -17.44 -13.54
C TYR A 128 19.80 -16.15 -14.39
N ALA A 129 18.70 -15.66 -14.97
CA ALA A 129 18.73 -14.48 -15.84
C ALA A 129 19.00 -13.22 -15.00
N ILE A 130 18.43 -13.14 -13.80
CA ILE A 130 18.67 -12.03 -12.86
C ILE A 130 20.12 -12.05 -12.37
N ILE A 131 20.65 -13.23 -12.04
CA ILE A 131 22.07 -13.39 -11.67
C ILE A 131 22.98 -12.95 -12.83
N ASN A 132 22.66 -13.33 -14.06
CA ASN A 132 23.41 -12.89 -15.23
C ASN A 132 23.38 -11.36 -15.39
N ASN A 133 22.21 -10.73 -15.20
CA ASN A 133 22.09 -9.27 -15.28
C ASN A 133 22.84 -8.54 -14.15
N LEU A 134 22.91 -9.12 -12.94
CA LEU A 134 23.80 -8.63 -11.87
C LEU A 134 25.27 -8.72 -12.29
N GLY A 135 25.67 -9.79 -12.97
CA GLY A 135 27.01 -9.90 -13.57
C GLY A 135 27.28 -8.79 -14.60
N THR A 136 26.33 -8.52 -15.48
CA THR A 136 26.41 -7.42 -16.47
C THR A 136 26.52 -6.07 -15.78
N LEU A 137 25.78 -5.83 -14.70
CA LEU A 137 25.88 -4.59 -13.92
C LEU A 137 27.29 -4.39 -13.34
N PHE A 138 27.89 -5.42 -12.76
CA PHE A 138 29.28 -5.34 -12.26
C PHE A 138 30.29 -5.14 -13.38
N HIS A 139 30.07 -5.76 -14.53
CA HIS A 139 30.89 -5.55 -15.72
C HIS A 139 30.78 -4.12 -16.26
N ASP A 140 29.58 -3.52 -16.23
CA ASP A 140 29.32 -2.15 -16.68
C ASP A 140 30.05 -1.09 -15.84
N ILE A 141 30.37 -1.39 -14.58
CA ILE A 141 31.15 -0.53 -13.66
C ILE A 141 32.62 -0.97 -13.54
N ASP A 142 33.13 -1.75 -14.50
CA ASP A 142 34.51 -2.25 -14.57
C ASP A 142 34.96 -3.10 -13.34
N CYS A 143 34.02 -3.75 -12.65
CA CYS A 143 34.28 -4.66 -11.53
C CYS A 143 34.34 -6.12 -12.00
N GLU A 144 35.27 -6.42 -12.90
CA GLU A 144 35.34 -7.71 -13.64
C GLU A 144 35.38 -8.95 -12.74
N GLN A 145 36.14 -8.88 -11.64
CA GLN A 145 36.27 -9.99 -10.70
C GLN A 145 34.94 -10.35 -10.02
N ARG A 146 34.06 -9.36 -9.77
CA ARG A 146 32.70 -9.62 -9.28
C ARG A 146 31.79 -10.09 -10.41
N GLY A 147 31.87 -9.45 -11.59
CA GLY A 147 31.05 -9.82 -12.74
C GLY A 147 31.18 -11.31 -13.10
N ILE A 148 32.42 -11.82 -13.14
CA ILE A 148 32.68 -13.22 -13.46
C ILE A 148 32.11 -14.22 -12.43
N GLU A 149 32.13 -13.87 -11.14
CA GLU A 149 31.51 -14.68 -10.07
C GLU A 149 30.01 -14.87 -10.33
N TYR A 150 29.31 -13.79 -10.69
CA TYR A 150 27.89 -13.82 -11.01
C TYR A 150 27.60 -14.60 -12.31
N PHE A 151 28.37 -14.40 -13.38
CA PHE A 151 28.15 -15.13 -14.63
C PHE A 151 28.34 -16.64 -14.46
N ILE A 152 29.40 -17.07 -13.76
CA ILE A 152 29.62 -18.48 -13.45
C ILE A 152 28.46 -19.04 -12.62
N ARG A 153 28.01 -18.30 -11.61
CA ARG A 153 26.87 -18.70 -10.78
C ARG A 153 25.59 -18.84 -11.61
N ALA A 154 25.32 -17.90 -12.51
CA ALA A 154 24.17 -17.96 -13.41
C ALA A 154 24.21 -19.22 -14.29
N PHE A 155 25.38 -19.57 -14.84
CA PHE A 155 25.57 -20.79 -15.61
C PHE A 155 25.30 -22.03 -14.75
N GLN A 156 25.86 -22.10 -13.55
CA GLN A 156 25.67 -23.22 -12.63
C GLN A 156 24.20 -23.42 -12.24
N GLU A 157 23.49 -22.35 -11.87
CA GLU A 157 22.05 -22.42 -11.55
C GLU A 157 21.25 -22.96 -12.73
N ARG A 158 21.55 -22.49 -13.94
CA ARG A 158 20.89 -22.96 -15.15
C ARG A 158 21.17 -24.44 -15.44
N ARG A 159 22.38 -24.94 -15.16
CA ARG A 159 22.72 -26.37 -15.32
C ARG A 159 22.00 -27.26 -14.31
N LYS A 160 21.69 -26.78 -13.11
CA LYS A 160 20.88 -27.51 -12.11
C LYS A 160 19.44 -27.76 -12.59
N MET A 161 18.93 -26.94 -13.50
CA MET A 161 17.59 -27.10 -14.07
C MET A 161 17.48 -28.25 -15.08
N HIS A 162 18.60 -28.91 -15.44
CA HIS A 162 18.65 -30.02 -16.40
C HIS A 162 18.03 -29.70 -17.78
N LEU A 163 18.04 -28.42 -18.17
CA LEU A 163 17.55 -27.96 -19.47
C LEU A 163 18.59 -28.18 -20.58
N GLU A 164 18.10 -28.40 -21.80
CA GLU A 164 18.94 -28.39 -23.01
C GLU A 164 19.63 -27.03 -23.20
N PHE A 165 20.76 -27.03 -23.91
CA PHE A 165 21.46 -25.79 -24.25
C PHE A 165 20.59 -24.94 -25.19
N SER A 166 20.41 -23.68 -24.81
CA SER A 166 19.62 -22.71 -25.58
C SER A 166 20.41 -21.40 -25.78
N LEU A 167 19.79 -20.43 -26.46
CA LEU A 167 20.35 -19.08 -26.65
C LEU A 167 20.88 -18.45 -25.34
N ASN A 168 20.14 -18.59 -24.24
CA ASN A 168 20.54 -18.00 -22.95
C ASN A 168 21.83 -18.62 -22.39
N ASP A 169 22.09 -19.90 -22.65
CA ASP A 169 23.38 -20.52 -22.28
C ASP A 169 24.51 -19.93 -23.10
N GLY A 170 24.27 -19.70 -24.40
CA GLY A 170 25.23 -19.03 -25.29
C GLY A 170 25.56 -17.61 -24.82
N ILE A 171 24.57 -16.84 -24.37
CA ILE A 171 24.76 -15.49 -23.82
C ILE A 171 25.62 -15.54 -22.54
N ILE A 172 25.27 -16.40 -21.58
CA ILE A 172 26.04 -16.52 -20.32
C ILE A 172 27.48 -16.95 -20.61
N LEU A 173 27.69 -17.96 -21.46
CA LEU A 173 29.02 -18.42 -21.84
C LEU A 173 29.84 -17.33 -22.53
N THR A 174 29.21 -16.53 -23.39
CA THR A 174 29.86 -15.39 -24.03
C THR A 174 30.32 -14.37 -23.00
N ASN A 175 29.44 -13.99 -22.06
CA ASN A 175 29.79 -13.04 -21.01
C ASN A 175 30.99 -13.50 -20.18
N ILE A 176 31.02 -14.79 -19.81
CA ILE A 176 32.15 -15.42 -19.11
C ILE A 176 33.44 -15.29 -19.95
N LEU A 177 33.37 -15.64 -21.23
CA LEU A 177 34.51 -15.61 -22.14
C LEU A 177 35.06 -14.20 -22.35
N MET A 178 34.18 -13.23 -22.60
CA MET A 178 34.56 -11.82 -22.80
C MET A 178 35.27 -11.26 -21.57
N VAL A 179 34.76 -11.50 -20.37
CA VAL A 179 35.40 -11.02 -19.13
C VAL A 179 36.78 -11.66 -18.93
N TYR A 180 36.90 -12.98 -19.08
CA TYR A 180 38.21 -13.63 -18.95
C TYR A 180 39.22 -13.17 -20.01
N MET A 181 38.76 -12.91 -21.23
CA MET A 181 39.59 -12.36 -22.30
C MET A 181 40.05 -10.93 -21.97
N LYS A 182 39.16 -10.06 -21.47
CA LYS A 182 39.49 -8.70 -21.00
C LYS A 182 40.50 -8.72 -19.85
N MET A 183 40.38 -9.68 -18.93
CA MET A 183 41.33 -9.89 -17.84
C MET A 183 42.65 -10.56 -18.26
N ASN A 184 42.81 -10.95 -19.54
CA ASN A 184 43.96 -11.70 -20.06
C ASN A 184 44.20 -13.04 -19.32
N ARG A 185 43.12 -13.75 -18.97
CA ARG A 185 43.13 -15.04 -18.23
C ARG A 185 42.79 -16.21 -19.16
N ALA A 186 43.56 -16.38 -20.23
CA ALA A 186 43.28 -17.35 -21.29
C ALA A 186 43.15 -18.81 -20.81
N ALA A 187 43.94 -19.22 -19.81
CA ALA A 187 43.88 -20.57 -19.25
C ALA A 187 42.53 -20.88 -18.60
N GLU A 188 41.91 -19.89 -17.97
CA GLU A 188 40.60 -20.03 -17.33
C GLU A 188 39.46 -19.92 -18.33
N ALA A 189 39.64 -19.16 -19.42
CA ALA A 189 38.69 -19.07 -20.52
C ALA A 189 38.56 -20.38 -21.33
N ALA A 190 39.65 -21.17 -21.43
CA ALA A 190 39.73 -22.35 -22.28
C ALA A 190 38.57 -23.38 -22.12
N PRO A 191 38.23 -23.86 -20.91
CA PRO A 191 37.13 -24.83 -20.75
C PRO A 191 35.76 -24.26 -21.13
N TRP A 192 35.54 -22.97 -20.88
CA TRP A 192 34.30 -22.28 -21.30
C TRP A 192 34.23 -22.17 -22.82
N TYR A 193 35.37 -21.94 -23.47
CA TYR A 193 35.45 -21.81 -24.92
C TYR A 193 35.18 -23.15 -25.61
N GLU A 194 35.75 -24.24 -25.10
CA GLU A 194 35.45 -25.59 -25.61
C GLU A 194 33.97 -25.94 -25.48
N THR A 195 33.35 -25.58 -24.35
CA THR A 195 31.92 -25.77 -24.13
C THR A 195 31.11 -24.95 -25.12
N PHE A 196 31.47 -23.68 -25.31
CA PHE A 196 30.80 -22.81 -26.27
C PHE A 196 30.89 -23.34 -27.71
N LEU A 197 32.08 -23.77 -28.16
CA LEU A 197 32.26 -24.36 -29.49
C LEU A 197 31.48 -25.66 -29.67
N ARG A 198 31.37 -26.49 -28.62
CA ARG A 198 30.63 -27.76 -28.70
C ARG A 198 29.15 -27.57 -29.02
N TYR A 199 28.53 -26.51 -28.50
CA TYR A 199 27.07 -26.32 -28.59
C TYR A 199 26.65 -25.17 -29.50
N PHE A 200 27.51 -24.17 -29.74
CA PHE A 200 27.13 -22.92 -30.41
C PHE A 200 27.98 -22.57 -31.63
N LYS A 201 28.94 -23.41 -32.03
CA LYS A 201 29.81 -23.13 -33.18
C LYS A 201 29.04 -22.86 -34.48
N ASP A 202 28.05 -23.69 -34.77
CA ASP A 202 27.25 -23.65 -36.01
C ASP A 202 25.88 -22.98 -35.80
N ASN A 203 25.73 -22.19 -34.72
CA ASN A 203 24.44 -21.56 -34.39
C ASN A 203 24.31 -20.21 -35.12
N ASP A 204 23.42 -20.11 -36.10
CA ASP A 204 23.26 -18.87 -36.90
C ASP A 204 22.41 -17.78 -36.24
N HIS A 205 22.11 -17.88 -34.94
CA HIS A 205 21.33 -16.85 -34.25
C HIS A 205 22.11 -15.53 -34.21
N VAL A 206 21.49 -14.45 -34.70
CA VAL A 206 22.10 -13.12 -34.87
C VAL A 206 22.81 -12.62 -33.59
N VAL A 207 22.17 -12.76 -32.43
CA VAL A 207 22.73 -12.37 -31.11
C VAL A 207 24.05 -13.08 -30.79
N LEU A 208 24.23 -14.33 -31.22
CA LEU A 208 25.46 -15.08 -30.99
C LEU A 208 26.49 -14.85 -32.09
N THR A 209 26.09 -14.44 -33.29
CA THR A 209 27.00 -14.26 -34.44
C THR A 209 28.10 -13.24 -34.16
N GLU A 210 27.75 -12.05 -33.70
CA GLU A 210 28.73 -11.02 -33.34
C GLU A 210 29.66 -11.50 -32.21
N ASN A 211 29.07 -12.08 -31.17
CA ASN A 211 29.77 -12.62 -30.01
C ASN A 211 30.77 -13.73 -30.40
N ARG A 212 30.43 -14.62 -31.34
CA ARG A 212 31.35 -15.63 -31.91
C ARG A 212 32.54 -14.97 -32.60
N ILE A 213 32.29 -13.94 -33.39
CA ILE A 213 33.34 -13.21 -34.11
C ILE A 213 34.28 -12.55 -33.11
N MET A 214 33.73 -11.91 -32.06
CA MET A 214 34.52 -11.29 -30.99
C MET A 214 35.42 -12.31 -30.27
N ILE A 215 34.86 -13.45 -29.86
CA ILE A 215 35.64 -14.53 -29.24
C ILE A 215 36.78 -14.99 -30.18
N SER A 216 36.51 -15.12 -31.48
CA SER A 216 37.54 -15.47 -32.48
C SER A 216 38.61 -14.37 -32.63
N ILE A 217 38.24 -13.10 -32.59
CA ILE A 217 39.17 -11.96 -32.64
C ILE A 217 40.12 -12.00 -31.44
N PHE A 218 39.57 -12.15 -30.23
CA PHE A 218 40.38 -12.24 -29.00
C PHE A 218 41.32 -13.46 -29.03
N GLU A 219 40.85 -14.63 -29.48
CA GLU A 219 41.70 -15.82 -29.64
C GLU A 219 42.88 -15.56 -30.59
N LEU A 220 42.61 -14.98 -31.76
CA LEU A 220 43.63 -14.70 -32.78
C LEU A 220 44.62 -13.62 -32.31
N TRP A 221 44.15 -12.65 -31.52
CA TRP A 221 45.00 -11.64 -30.89
C TRP A 221 46.00 -12.27 -29.93
N HIS A 222 45.53 -13.15 -29.03
CA HIS A 222 46.40 -13.88 -28.09
C HIS A 222 47.39 -14.80 -28.81
N ARG A 223 46.97 -15.46 -29.89
CA ARG A 223 47.84 -16.30 -30.73
C ARG A 223 48.76 -15.50 -31.65
N LYS A 224 48.59 -14.19 -31.74
CA LYS A 224 49.33 -13.28 -32.64
C LYS A 224 49.21 -13.66 -34.12
N ASP A 225 48.08 -14.26 -34.54
CA ASP A 225 47.78 -14.56 -35.95
C ASP A 225 47.12 -13.33 -36.61
N ILE A 226 47.96 -12.36 -36.97
CA ILE A 226 47.51 -11.04 -37.46
C ILE A 226 46.73 -11.15 -38.78
N ALA A 227 47.10 -12.09 -39.66
CA ALA A 227 46.48 -12.22 -40.97
C ALA A 227 45.00 -12.64 -40.86
N LYS A 228 44.72 -13.68 -40.05
CA LYS A 228 43.34 -14.10 -39.79
C LYS A 228 42.58 -13.12 -38.92
N LEU A 229 43.25 -12.45 -37.97
CA LEU A 229 42.64 -11.42 -37.14
C LEU A 229 42.08 -10.29 -38.00
N LYS A 230 42.84 -9.81 -39.00
CA LYS A 230 42.36 -8.78 -39.93
C LYS A 230 41.10 -9.22 -40.67
N GLN A 231 41.04 -10.46 -41.14
CA GLN A 231 39.84 -10.99 -41.79
C GLN A 231 38.64 -10.97 -40.82
N ARG A 232 38.83 -11.45 -39.58
CA ARG A 232 37.76 -11.45 -38.57
C ARG A 232 37.27 -10.05 -38.18
N LEU A 233 38.14 -9.04 -38.21
CA LEU A 233 37.72 -7.64 -38.01
C LEU A 233 36.79 -7.15 -39.13
N TYR A 234 36.99 -7.60 -40.38
CA TYR A 234 36.05 -7.31 -41.47
C TYR A 234 34.72 -8.05 -41.30
N ASP A 235 34.77 -9.33 -40.89
CA ASP A 235 33.57 -10.09 -40.56
C ASP A 235 32.76 -9.39 -39.44
N PHE A 236 33.44 -8.81 -38.44
CA PHE A 236 32.80 -8.02 -37.38
C PHE A 236 32.13 -6.76 -37.93
N LEU A 237 32.81 -6.00 -38.80
CA LEU A 237 32.25 -4.80 -39.44
C LEU A 237 31.01 -5.11 -40.28
N GLU A 238 30.94 -6.30 -40.87
CA GLU A 238 29.76 -6.77 -41.63
C GLU A 238 28.62 -7.21 -40.70
N ALA A 239 28.93 -7.84 -39.58
CA ALA A 239 27.92 -8.34 -38.64
C ALA A 239 27.35 -7.25 -37.70
N ALA A 240 28.19 -6.32 -37.24
CA ALA A 240 27.84 -5.32 -36.23
C ALA A 240 26.61 -4.44 -36.59
N PRO A 241 26.38 -4.02 -37.85
CA PRO A 241 25.17 -3.25 -38.20
C PRO A 241 23.85 -4.03 -38.05
N HIS A 242 23.91 -5.36 -37.97
CA HIS A 242 22.72 -6.25 -37.93
C HIS A 242 22.38 -6.75 -36.53
N THR A 243 23.15 -6.36 -35.52
CA THR A 243 22.95 -6.74 -34.13
C THR A 243 21.73 -6.07 -33.50
N SER A 244 21.11 -6.76 -32.54
CA SER A 244 20.05 -6.19 -31.71
C SER A 244 20.56 -5.59 -30.40
N ASP A 245 21.85 -5.78 -30.07
CA ASP A 245 22.45 -5.35 -28.79
C ASP A 245 23.42 -4.18 -29.01
N TYR A 246 22.85 -2.98 -29.11
CA TYR A 246 23.61 -1.74 -29.38
C TYR A 246 24.74 -1.51 -28.37
N LYS A 247 24.47 -1.70 -27.08
CA LYS A 247 25.42 -1.42 -26.00
C LYS A 247 26.62 -2.36 -26.05
N ASN A 248 26.38 -3.65 -26.24
CA ASN A 248 27.47 -4.61 -26.38
C ASN A 248 28.29 -4.37 -27.66
N THR A 249 27.62 -3.98 -28.74
CA THR A 249 28.30 -3.69 -30.02
C THR A 249 29.24 -2.50 -29.93
N VAL A 250 28.80 -1.42 -29.27
CA VAL A 250 29.64 -0.24 -28.99
C VAL A 250 30.90 -0.66 -28.23
N ARG A 251 30.76 -1.51 -27.20
CA ARG A 251 31.90 -2.05 -26.45
C ARG A 251 32.82 -2.90 -27.33
N ASN A 252 32.25 -3.79 -28.14
CA ASN A 252 33.00 -4.65 -29.07
C ASN A 252 33.81 -3.84 -30.08
N TYR A 253 33.27 -2.72 -30.59
CA TYR A 253 34.02 -1.77 -31.41
C TYR A 253 35.22 -1.20 -30.65
N MET A 254 35.02 -0.72 -29.42
CA MET A 254 36.10 -0.16 -28.60
C MET A 254 37.21 -1.19 -28.36
N ASP A 255 36.86 -2.41 -27.98
CA ASP A 255 37.81 -3.50 -27.77
C ASP A 255 38.60 -3.82 -29.05
N CYS A 256 37.93 -3.91 -30.19
CA CYS A 256 38.57 -4.12 -31.49
C CYS A 256 39.54 -2.98 -31.85
N ILE A 257 39.18 -1.73 -31.55
CA ILE A 257 40.06 -0.56 -31.78
C ILE A 257 41.30 -0.65 -30.89
N HIS A 258 41.16 -0.93 -29.59
CA HIS A 258 42.29 -1.08 -28.68
C HIS A 258 43.21 -2.24 -29.09
N ILE A 259 42.64 -3.37 -29.54
CA ILE A 259 43.42 -4.47 -30.13
C ILE A 259 44.22 -3.98 -31.33
N CYS A 260 43.59 -3.25 -32.26
CA CYS A 260 44.28 -2.70 -33.44
C CYS A 260 45.39 -1.71 -33.06
N ILE A 261 45.17 -0.85 -32.06
CA ILE A 261 46.19 0.07 -31.53
C ILE A 261 47.37 -0.72 -30.96
N SER A 262 47.11 -1.74 -30.14
CA SER A 262 48.15 -2.60 -29.54
C SER A 262 49.03 -3.30 -30.59
N LEU A 263 48.42 -3.68 -31.71
CA LEU A 263 49.09 -4.33 -32.84
C LEU A 263 49.62 -3.34 -33.90
N LYS A 264 49.45 -2.03 -33.69
CA LYS A 264 49.81 -0.95 -34.62
C LYS A 264 49.15 -1.06 -36.00
N LEU A 265 47.92 -1.57 -36.05
CA LEU A 265 47.10 -1.73 -37.26
C LEU A 265 46.32 -0.44 -37.56
N LYS A 266 47.03 0.59 -38.07
CA LYS A 266 46.48 1.94 -38.29
C LYS A 266 45.17 1.94 -39.09
N ASP A 267 45.16 1.33 -40.28
CA ASP A 267 44.02 1.41 -41.20
C ASP A 267 42.77 0.74 -40.61
N GLN A 268 42.94 -0.43 -39.97
CA GLN A 268 41.86 -1.14 -39.30
C GLN A 268 41.31 -0.33 -38.11
N ALA A 269 42.19 0.26 -37.30
CA ALA A 269 41.79 1.05 -36.13
C ALA A 269 40.94 2.27 -36.53
N TYR A 270 41.37 3.03 -37.55
CA TYR A 270 40.60 4.17 -38.05
C TYR A 270 39.30 3.77 -38.74
N LEU A 271 39.27 2.62 -39.44
CA LEU A 271 38.05 2.10 -40.06
C LEU A 271 37.00 1.76 -39.00
N LEU A 272 37.39 1.05 -37.94
CA LEU A 272 36.52 0.72 -36.81
C LEU A 272 36.05 1.99 -36.10
N TYR A 273 36.96 2.92 -35.79
CA TYR A 273 36.63 4.19 -35.15
C TYR A 273 35.58 4.99 -35.95
N ARG A 274 35.72 5.12 -37.26
CA ARG A 274 34.75 5.86 -38.10
C ARG A 274 33.36 5.21 -38.12
N ASN A 275 33.30 3.88 -38.10
CA ASN A 275 32.03 3.16 -38.03
C ASN A 275 31.38 3.34 -36.66
N LEU A 276 32.15 3.27 -35.57
CA LEU A 276 31.67 3.55 -34.22
C LEU A 276 31.18 5.01 -34.08
N GLU A 277 31.94 5.98 -34.58
CA GLU A 277 31.57 7.40 -34.57
C GLU A 277 30.26 7.65 -35.33
N LYS A 278 30.08 7.00 -36.48
CA LYS A 278 28.82 7.04 -37.25
C LYS A 278 27.67 6.36 -36.49
N MET A 279 27.92 5.28 -35.76
CA MET A 279 26.91 4.59 -34.96
C MET A 279 26.45 5.43 -33.76
N GLU A 280 27.38 6.09 -33.09
CA GLU A 280 27.12 6.99 -31.95
C GLU A 280 26.48 8.33 -32.38
N SER A 281 26.74 8.81 -33.60
CA SER A 281 26.10 10.05 -34.09
C SER A 281 24.57 9.94 -34.17
N HIS A 282 24.04 8.72 -34.29
CA HIS A 282 22.59 8.45 -34.31
C HIS A 282 21.99 8.33 -32.90
N HIS A 283 22.81 8.11 -31.86
CA HIS A 283 22.40 7.95 -30.46
C HIS A 283 23.34 8.71 -29.50
N PRO A 284 23.37 10.05 -29.55
CA PRO A 284 24.37 10.83 -28.82
C PRO A 284 24.22 10.70 -27.30
N ASN A 285 25.17 9.99 -26.66
CA ASN A 285 25.33 9.91 -25.21
C ASN A 285 26.61 10.64 -24.78
N SER A 286 26.53 11.46 -23.72
CA SER A 286 27.68 12.19 -23.17
C SER A 286 28.83 11.27 -22.72
N ILE A 287 28.53 10.08 -22.18
CA ILE A 287 29.52 9.10 -21.73
C ILE A 287 30.24 8.48 -22.93
N ASN A 288 29.49 8.02 -23.93
CA ASN A 288 30.08 7.44 -25.14
C ASN A 288 30.85 8.48 -25.96
N SER A 289 30.38 9.74 -25.99
CA SER A 289 31.11 10.84 -26.62
C SER A 289 32.47 11.08 -25.96
N ALA A 290 32.56 11.00 -24.63
CA ALA A 290 33.82 11.09 -23.91
C ALA A 290 34.74 9.90 -24.23
N ARG A 291 34.21 8.67 -24.20
CA ARG A 291 34.96 7.45 -24.56
C ARG A 291 35.52 7.50 -25.99
N LEU A 292 34.71 7.95 -26.96
CA LEU A 292 35.15 8.15 -28.34
C LEU A 292 36.29 9.15 -28.43
N ALA A 293 36.22 10.26 -27.71
CA ALA A 293 37.27 11.25 -27.68
C ALA A 293 38.58 10.71 -27.07
N ASP A 294 38.49 9.86 -26.04
CA ASP A 294 39.65 9.19 -25.45
C ASP A 294 40.31 8.22 -26.45
N ILE A 295 39.51 7.41 -27.15
CA ILE A 295 40.02 6.54 -28.23
C ILE A 295 40.71 7.35 -29.33
N LYS A 296 40.12 8.50 -29.71
CA LYS A 296 40.71 9.41 -30.71
C LYS A 296 42.06 9.95 -30.26
N VAL A 297 42.22 10.25 -28.96
CA VAL A 297 43.51 10.61 -28.36
C VAL A 297 44.51 9.46 -28.44
N GLU A 298 44.11 8.23 -28.11
CA GLU A 298 45.00 7.06 -28.22
C GLU A 298 45.48 6.83 -29.66
N LEU A 299 44.57 6.92 -30.63
CA LEU A 299 44.92 6.86 -32.05
C LEU A 299 45.91 7.96 -32.43
N ALA A 300 45.68 9.19 -31.99
CA ALA A 300 46.54 10.32 -32.28
C ALA A 300 47.93 10.19 -31.63
N MET A 301 48.00 9.68 -30.40
CA MET A 301 49.28 9.39 -29.73
C MET A 301 50.13 8.39 -30.52
N GLN A 302 49.49 7.43 -31.16
CA GLN A 302 50.17 6.34 -31.85
C GLN A 302 50.49 6.66 -33.32
N PHE A 303 49.66 7.47 -33.99
CA PHE A 303 49.66 7.58 -35.45
C PHE A 303 49.68 9.01 -36.04
N CYS A 304 49.64 10.06 -35.20
CA CYS A 304 49.51 11.48 -35.61
C CYS A 304 50.68 12.37 -35.12
N SER A 305 50.68 13.64 -35.54
CA SER A 305 51.64 14.64 -35.08
C SER A 305 51.29 15.20 -33.69
N LYS A 306 52.23 15.91 -33.06
CA LYS A 306 52.01 16.54 -31.74
C LYS A 306 50.90 17.60 -31.77
N GLU A 307 50.79 18.34 -32.87
CA GLU A 307 49.79 19.40 -33.05
C GLU A 307 48.38 18.82 -33.14
N GLU A 308 48.22 17.72 -33.89
CA GLU A 308 46.93 17.01 -34.02
C GLU A 308 46.54 16.34 -32.69
N LEU A 309 47.50 15.72 -32.00
CA LEU A 309 47.30 15.17 -30.65
C LEU A 309 46.81 16.24 -29.66
N PHE A 310 47.37 17.46 -29.70
CA PHE A 310 46.97 18.55 -28.81
C PHE A 310 45.50 18.94 -29.00
N LEU A 311 45.02 18.97 -30.25
CA LEU A 311 43.60 19.28 -30.54
C LEU A 311 42.67 18.20 -29.99
N HIS A 312 43.02 16.92 -30.15
CA HIS A 312 42.22 15.81 -29.61
C HIS A 312 42.23 15.77 -28.07
N LEU A 313 43.35 16.10 -27.42
CA LEU A 313 43.41 16.22 -25.97
C LEU A 313 42.47 17.32 -25.44
N LEU A 314 42.38 18.45 -26.13
CA LEU A 314 41.47 19.54 -25.75
C LEU A 314 39.99 19.14 -25.93
N GLU A 315 39.68 18.45 -27.02
CA GLU A 315 38.34 17.89 -27.29
C GLU A 315 37.94 16.86 -26.22
N ALA A 316 38.81 15.89 -25.93
CA ALA A 316 38.61 14.88 -24.91
C ALA A 316 38.42 15.49 -23.52
N TYR A 317 39.19 16.51 -23.14
CA TYR A 317 39.01 17.22 -21.87
C TYR A 317 37.61 17.84 -21.74
N ARG A 318 37.10 18.48 -22.80
CA ARG A 318 35.76 19.11 -22.79
C ARG A 318 34.65 18.07 -22.66
N LEU A 319 34.75 16.97 -23.40
CA LEU A 319 33.74 15.91 -23.40
C LEU A 319 33.76 15.11 -22.10
N ASN A 320 34.94 14.76 -21.57
CA ASN A 320 35.07 14.11 -20.27
C ASN A 320 34.51 14.97 -19.13
N ARG A 321 34.74 16.28 -19.15
CA ARG A 321 34.13 17.19 -18.17
C ARG A 321 32.60 17.13 -18.23
N LYS A 322 32.02 17.18 -19.43
CA LYS A 322 30.56 17.09 -19.63
C LYS A 322 30.00 15.74 -19.15
N ALA A 323 30.71 14.65 -19.44
CA ALA A 323 30.34 13.31 -18.98
C ALA A 323 30.35 13.20 -17.44
N ARG A 324 31.40 13.72 -16.77
CA ARG A 324 31.47 13.74 -15.30
C ARG A 324 30.35 14.58 -14.66
N GLU A 325 30.00 15.71 -15.27
CA GLU A 325 28.88 16.54 -14.82
C GLU A 325 27.54 15.79 -14.94
N GLN A 326 27.35 15.02 -16.03
CA GLN A 326 26.17 14.18 -16.21
C GLN A 326 26.14 13.00 -15.23
N GLU A 327 27.25 12.30 -15.05
CA GLU A 327 27.37 11.20 -14.08
C GLU A 327 27.09 11.69 -12.65
N LYS A 328 27.61 12.86 -12.28
CA LYS A 328 27.32 13.49 -10.99
C LYS A 328 25.83 13.80 -10.82
N ARG A 329 25.16 14.26 -11.87
CA ARG A 329 23.69 14.48 -11.86
C ARG A 329 22.92 13.18 -11.71
N ASN A 330 23.31 12.15 -12.47
CA ASN A 330 22.70 10.82 -12.37
C ASN A 330 22.87 10.26 -10.95
N ASN A 331 24.08 10.26 -10.41
CA ASN A 331 24.36 9.80 -9.05
C ASN A 331 23.58 10.60 -7.99
N LEU A 332 23.45 11.91 -8.15
CA LEU A 332 22.65 12.74 -7.25
C LEU A 332 21.17 12.35 -7.32
N GLN A 333 20.64 12.12 -8.52
CA GLN A 333 19.27 11.65 -8.70
C GLN A 333 19.07 10.25 -8.09
N SER A 334 20.02 9.33 -8.26
CA SER A 334 20.00 8.01 -7.62
C SER A 334 19.96 8.12 -6.09
N MET A 335 20.77 9.01 -5.51
CA MET A 335 20.79 9.26 -4.08
C MET A 335 19.45 9.84 -3.59
N MET A 336 18.87 10.78 -4.33
CA MET A 336 17.55 11.33 -4.03
C MET A 336 16.47 10.24 -4.08
N ASN A 337 16.41 9.46 -5.16
CA ASN A 337 15.46 8.35 -5.30
C ASN A 337 15.60 7.33 -4.17
N LYS A 338 16.85 7.01 -3.77
CA LYS A 338 17.12 6.11 -2.65
C LYS A 338 16.62 6.71 -1.31
N MET A 339 16.86 8.00 -1.08
CA MET A 339 16.41 8.68 0.12
C MET A 339 14.88 8.73 0.20
N ASP A 340 14.21 9.00 -0.93
CA ASP A 340 12.75 8.99 -1.02
C ASP A 340 12.19 7.59 -0.74
N LEU A 341 12.83 6.54 -1.25
CA LEU A 341 12.45 5.17 -0.96
C LEU A 341 12.65 4.80 0.52
N GLU A 342 13.78 5.17 1.13
CA GLU A 342 14.02 4.93 2.56
C GLU A 342 13.01 5.68 3.44
N ASN A 343 12.64 6.91 3.06
CA ASN A 343 11.59 7.66 3.74
C ASN A 343 10.22 6.97 3.61
N ALA A 344 9.87 6.51 2.42
CA ALA A 344 8.60 5.80 2.19
C ALA A 344 8.54 4.48 2.97
N LEU A 345 9.63 3.72 3.03
CA LEU A 345 9.71 2.49 3.84
C LEU A 345 9.57 2.77 5.34
N TYR A 346 10.16 3.87 5.82
CA TYR A 346 10.04 4.30 7.20
C TYR A 346 8.61 4.73 7.54
N GLU A 347 7.96 5.50 6.66
CA GLU A 347 6.55 5.89 6.81
C GLU A 347 5.63 4.67 6.81
N GLN A 348 5.85 3.73 5.89
CA GLN A 348 5.08 2.48 5.84
C GLN A 348 5.24 1.68 7.14
N HIS A 349 6.45 1.60 7.70
CA HIS A 349 6.69 0.92 8.96
C HIS A 349 5.91 1.56 10.12
N ILE A 350 5.90 2.90 10.20
CA ILE A 350 5.12 3.64 11.20
C ILE A 350 3.62 3.39 11.02
N ILE A 351 3.12 3.42 9.79
CA ILE A 351 1.71 3.19 9.48
C ILE A 351 1.30 1.78 9.90
N LEU A 352 2.12 0.75 9.62
CA LEU A 352 1.83 -0.63 10.01
C LEU A 352 1.77 -0.79 11.52
N GLN A 353 2.74 -0.24 12.27
CA GLN A 353 2.72 -0.26 13.73
C GLN A 353 1.47 0.43 14.28
N ARG A 354 1.13 1.60 13.74
CA ARG A 354 -0.05 2.36 14.18
C ARG A 354 -1.36 1.65 13.83
N ASN A 355 -1.42 0.95 12.69
CA ASN A 355 -2.56 0.13 12.31
C ASN A 355 -2.72 -1.07 13.23
N GLU A 356 -1.63 -1.75 13.63
CA GLU A 356 -1.70 -2.83 14.63
C GLU A 356 -2.20 -2.32 15.98
N GLU A 357 -1.70 -1.16 16.43
CA GLU A 357 -2.17 -0.50 17.66
C GLU A 357 -3.64 -0.08 17.57
N LEU A 358 -4.06 0.51 16.45
CA LEU A 358 -5.45 0.87 16.18
C LEU A 358 -6.36 -0.36 16.12
N LEU A 359 -5.91 -1.46 15.53
CA LEU A 359 -6.66 -2.71 15.48
C LEU A 359 -6.81 -3.31 16.87
N ARG A 360 -5.78 -3.23 17.72
CA ARG A 360 -5.87 -3.67 19.12
C ARG A 360 -6.82 -2.78 19.93
N SER A 361 -6.70 -1.46 19.83
CA SER A 361 -7.55 -0.52 20.56
C SER A 361 -9.01 -0.55 20.09
N ASN A 362 -9.26 -0.83 18.81
CA ASN A 362 -10.61 -0.99 18.26
C ASN A 362 -11.25 -2.35 18.57
N LYS A 363 -10.50 -3.37 19.02
CA LYS A 363 -11.05 -4.70 19.30
C LYS A 363 -11.17 -5.02 20.78
N LEU A 364 -10.27 -4.51 21.62
CA LEU A 364 -10.22 -4.86 23.04
C LEU A 364 -10.76 -3.72 23.91
N ASP A 365 -11.34 -4.07 25.06
CA ASP A 365 -11.60 -3.14 26.14
C ASP A 365 -10.26 -2.77 26.80
N PRO A 366 -9.87 -1.49 26.83
CA PRO A 366 -8.54 -1.05 27.27
C PRO A 366 -8.27 -1.31 28.75
N PHE A 367 -9.31 -1.63 29.53
CA PHE A 367 -9.22 -1.83 30.97
C PHE A 367 -9.16 -3.31 31.38
N THR A 368 -9.63 -4.21 30.52
CA THR A 368 -9.83 -5.63 30.85
C THR A 368 -9.21 -6.59 29.84
N GLU A 369 -8.73 -6.10 28.69
CA GLU A 369 -8.13 -6.89 27.60
C GLU A 369 -9.06 -7.99 27.02
N VAL A 370 -10.36 -7.98 27.38
CA VAL A 370 -11.40 -8.77 26.69
C VAL A 370 -11.93 -8.00 25.49
N LEU A 371 -12.74 -8.62 24.63
CA LEU A 371 -13.32 -7.93 23.47
C LEU A 371 -14.18 -6.75 23.92
N ASN A 372 -14.10 -5.61 23.23
CA ASN A 372 -15.07 -4.54 23.44
C ASN A 372 -16.42 -4.92 22.82
N LYS A 373 -17.46 -4.15 23.17
CA LYS A 373 -18.85 -4.38 22.72
C LYS A 373 -18.98 -4.64 21.22
N THR A 374 -18.33 -3.83 20.39
CA THR A 374 -18.44 -3.91 18.93
C THR A 374 -17.76 -5.17 18.40
N ALA A 375 -16.53 -5.43 18.84
CA ALA A 375 -15.78 -6.60 18.40
C ALA A 375 -16.44 -7.91 18.86
N PHE A 376 -16.91 -7.96 20.11
CA PHE A 376 -17.62 -9.12 20.65
C PHE A 376 -18.89 -9.44 19.82
N ARG A 377 -19.72 -8.43 19.52
CA ARG A 377 -20.91 -8.60 18.67
C ARG A 377 -20.55 -9.20 17.31
N ASN A 378 -19.54 -8.64 16.64
CA ASN A 378 -19.13 -9.08 15.31
C ASN A 378 -18.64 -10.53 15.32
N HIS A 379 -17.80 -10.91 16.29
CA HIS A 379 -17.31 -12.27 16.43
C HIS A 379 -18.43 -13.27 16.76
N VAL A 380 -19.42 -12.89 17.58
CA VAL A 380 -20.60 -13.74 17.82
C VAL A 380 -21.42 -13.94 16.54
N LEU A 381 -21.64 -12.88 15.76
CA LEU A 381 -22.35 -12.99 14.47
C LEU A 381 -21.61 -13.87 13.46
N GLU A 382 -20.29 -13.77 13.40
CA GLU A 382 -19.46 -14.66 12.58
C GLU A 382 -19.57 -16.12 13.03
N ALA A 383 -19.49 -16.37 14.34
CA ALA A 383 -19.62 -17.71 14.90
C ALA A 383 -20.99 -18.33 14.61
N ILE A 384 -22.08 -17.54 14.69
CA ILE A 384 -23.43 -17.98 14.32
C ILE A 384 -23.52 -18.30 12.82
N ARG A 385 -22.88 -17.51 11.94
CA ARG A 385 -22.88 -17.73 10.49
C ARG A 385 -22.09 -18.96 10.06
N GLY A 386 -20.99 -19.27 10.77
CA GLY A 386 -20.11 -20.41 10.48
C GLY A 386 -20.59 -21.77 11.05
N LYS A 387 -21.62 -21.74 11.90
CA LYS A 387 -22.18 -22.89 12.63
C LYS A 387 -22.87 -23.90 11.70
N ARG A 388 -22.69 -25.20 11.97
CA ARG A 388 -23.46 -26.26 11.30
C ARG A 388 -24.87 -26.39 11.89
N ALA A 389 -25.81 -26.96 11.13
CA ALA A 389 -27.22 -27.02 11.51
C ALA A 389 -27.52 -27.84 12.78
N ASP A 390 -26.60 -28.71 13.19
CA ASP A 390 -26.68 -29.59 14.36
C ASP A 390 -25.89 -29.09 15.58
N GLU A 391 -25.08 -28.05 15.42
CA GLU A 391 -24.33 -27.45 16.51
C GLU A 391 -25.22 -26.49 17.31
N LYS A 392 -24.91 -26.26 18.59
CA LYS A 392 -25.56 -25.25 19.43
C LYS A 392 -24.53 -24.31 20.04
N GLY A 393 -24.91 -23.06 20.28
CA GLY A 393 -24.13 -22.10 21.05
C GLY A 393 -24.89 -21.67 22.29
N ALA A 394 -24.23 -20.96 23.21
CA ALA A 394 -24.91 -20.31 24.31
C ALA A 394 -24.32 -18.94 24.56
N PHE A 395 -25.21 -17.98 24.68
CA PHE A 395 -24.89 -16.59 24.96
C PHE A 395 -25.21 -16.27 26.40
N PHE A 396 -24.27 -15.63 27.08
CA PHE A 396 -24.36 -15.25 28.48
C PHE A 396 -24.25 -13.73 28.58
N ILE A 397 -25.10 -13.13 29.40
CA ILE A 397 -24.90 -11.78 29.92
C ILE A 397 -24.68 -11.91 31.43
N LEU A 398 -23.62 -11.27 31.91
CA LEU A 398 -23.20 -11.26 33.30
C LEU A 398 -23.16 -9.82 33.80
N ASP A 399 -23.66 -9.61 35.02
CA ASP A 399 -23.61 -8.32 35.71
C ASP A 399 -23.07 -8.50 37.13
N ILE A 400 -22.18 -7.60 37.55
CA ILE A 400 -21.60 -7.61 38.90
C ILE A 400 -22.61 -7.01 39.89
N ASP A 401 -23.10 -7.84 40.81
CA ASP A 401 -24.15 -7.42 41.72
C ASP A 401 -23.67 -6.30 42.65
N ASN A 402 -24.50 -5.26 42.77
CA ASN A 402 -24.26 -4.13 43.66
C ASN A 402 -22.93 -3.40 43.39
N PHE A 403 -22.41 -3.45 42.15
CA PHE A 403 -21.14 -2.83 41.80
C PHE A 403 -21.05 -1.33 42.17
N LYS A 404 -22.14 -0.59 41.97
CA LYS A 404 -22.22 0.81 42.41
C LYS A 404 -21.98 0.98 43.92
N ILE A 405 -22.52 0.09 44.76
CA ILE A 405 -22.29 0.12 46.21
C ILE A 405 -20.82 -0.17 46.54
N ILE A 406 -20.17 -1.06 45.79
CA ILE A 406 -18.73 -1.33 45.92
C ILE A 406 -17.93 -0.06 45.61
N ASN A 407 -18.23 0.63 44.50
CA ASN A 407 -17.59 1.91 44.16
C ASN A 407 -17.83 2.98 45.22
N ASP A 408 -19.07 3.13 45.68
CA ASP A 408 -19.44 4.17 46.65
C ASP A 408 -18.82 3.91 48.04
N THR A 409 -18.61 2.65 48.42
CA THR A 409 -18.10 2.26 49.75
C THR A 409 -16.57 2.12 49.79
N CYS A 410 -15.97 1.57 48.73
CA CYS A 410 -14.56 1.20 48.69
C CYS A 410 -13.72 2.08 47.76
N GLY A 411 -14.37 2.95 46.98
CA GLY A 411 -13.75 3.83 45.99
C GLY A 411 -13.57 3.16 44.63
N HIS A 412 -13.52 3.98 43.58
CA HIS A 412 -13.40 3.52 42.18
C HIS A 412 -12.18 2.62 41.93
N LEU A 413 -11.04 2.87 42.59
CA LEU A 413 -9.85 2.02 42.44
C LEU A 413 -10.08 0.56 42.87
N VAL A 414 -10.99 0.31 43.81
CA VAL A 414 -11.35 -1.06 44.21
C VAL A 414 -12.36 -1.66 43.22
N GLY A 415 -13.31 -0.87 42.71
CA GLY A 415 -14.21 -1.33 41.64
C GLY A 415 -13.47 -1.68 40.34
N ASP A 416 -12.44 -0.91 40.02
CA ASP A 416 -11.50 -1.19 38.94
C ASP A 416 -10.80 -2.54 39.10
N GLN A 417 -10.31 -2.85 40.31
CA GLN A 417 -9.73 -4.17 40.63
C GLN A 417 -10.76 -5.30 40.53
N VAL A 418 -12.01 -5.04 40.90
CA VAL A 418 -13.11 -6.00 40.75
C VAL A 418 -13.34 -6.30 39.27
N ILE A 419 -13.46 -5.28 38.42
CA ILE A 419 -13.65 -5.42 36.97
C ILE A 419 -12.51 -6.24 36.35
N MET A 420 -11.25 -5.90 36.63
CA MET A 420 -10.09 -6.63 36.08
C MET A 420 -10.07 -8.10 36.52
N LYS A 421 -10.36 -8.38 37.80
CA LYS A 421 -10.36 -9.75 38.32
C LYS A 421 -11.52 -10.59 37.79
N VAL A 422 -12.69 -9.99 37.58
CA VAL A 422 -13.82 -10.66 36.93
C VAL A 422 -13.46 -10.97 35.48
N ALA A 423 -12.96 -10.00 34.71
CA ALA A 423 -12.54 -10.23 33.32
C ALA A 423 -11.50 -11.36 33.18
N ALA A 424 -10.44 -11.32 34.00
CA ALA A 424 -9.43 -12.37 34.04
C ALA A 424 -10.02 -13.73 34.46
N ASN A 425 -10.99 -13.75 35.38
CA ASN A 425 -11.68 -14.98 35.76
C ASN A 425 -12.46 -15.56 34.58
N LEU A 426 -13.20 -14.74 33.85
CA LEU A 426 -13.96 -15.16 32.68
C LEU A 426 -13.04 -15.72 31.58
N GLN A 427 -11.96 -15.01 31.24
CA GLN A 427 -10.97 -15.49 30.26
C GLN A 427 -10.37 -16.85 30.63
N ASN A 428 -9.96 -17.03 31.89
CA ASN A 428 -9.33 -18.29 32.33
C ASN A 428 -10.31 -19.48 32.41
N ASN A 429 -11.62 -19.23 32.37
CA ASN A 429 -12.65 -20.26 32.41
C ASN A 429 -13.18 -20.65 31.03
N LEU A 430 -12.68 -20.02 29.97
CA LEU A 430 -13.09 -20.21 28.59
C LEU A 430 -12.06 -21.01 27.77
N ARG A 431 -12.52 -21.66 26.70
CA ARG A 431 -11.65 -22.29 25.70
C ARG A 431 -11.17 -21.25 24.68
N GLU A 432 -10.19 -21.62 23.86
CA GLU A 432 -9.63 -20.74 22.84
C GLU A 432 -10.68 -20.31 21.79
N GLU A 433 -11.65 -21.18 21.51
CA GLU A 433 -12.76 -20.92 20.59
C GLU A 433 -13.95 -20.16 21.21
N ASP A 434 -13.96 -19.94 22.53
CA ASP A 434 -15.04 -19.22 23.22
C ASP A 434 -14.74 -17.72 23.30
N LEU A 435 -15.79 -16.90 23.33
CA LEU A 435 -15.66 -15.44 23.31
C LEU A 435 -16.03 -14.85 24.66
N VAL A 436 -15.30 -13.82 25.08
CA VAL A 436 -15.66 -12.94 26.20
C VAL A 436 -15.51 -11.49 25.77
N GLY A 437 -16.47 -10.66 26.16
CA GLY A 437 -16.41 -9.23 25.95
C GLY A 437 -17.05 -8.42 27.06
N ARG A 438 -16.69 -7.15 27.16
CA ARG A 438 -17.28 -6.19 28.09
C ARG A 438 -18.20 -5.26 27.31
N ILE A 439 -19.47 -5.20 27.72
CA ILE A 439 -20.53 -4.49 27.00
C ILE A 439 -20.95 -3.19 27.73
N GLY A 440 -20.71 -3.12 29.03
CA GLY A 440 -21.02 -1.95 29.88
C GLY A 440 -19.98 -1.74 30.99
N GLY A 441 -20.30 -0.87 31.95
CA GLY A 441 -19.39 -0.54 33.06
C GLY A 441 -19.06 -1.76 33.92
N ASP A 442 -20.05 -2.57 34.25
CA ASP A 442 -19.99 -3.74 35.12
C ASP A 442 -20.61 -4.99 34.47
N GLU A 443 -20.88 -4.90 33.15
CA GLU A 443 -21.56 -5.91 32.36
C GLU A 443 -20.59 -6.58 31.39
N PHE A 444 -20.56 -7.91 31.46
CA PHE A 444 -19.79 -8.77 30.57
C PHE A 444 -20.72 -9.67 29.78
N CYS A 445 -20.26 -10.13 28.63
CA CYS A 445 -20.94 -11.14 27.84
C CYS A 445 -19.96 -12.24 27.46
N MET A 446 -20.50 -13.44 27.29
CA MET A 446 -19.73 -14.59 26.83
C MET A 446 -20.52 -15.34 25.77
N TYR A 447 -19.80 -15.98 24.86
CA TYR A 447 -20.40 -16.87 23.87
C TYR A 447 -19.61 -18.17 23.82
N LEU A 448 -20.28 -19.27 24.15
CA LEU A 448 -19.72 -20.61 24.14
C LEU A 448 -20.05 -21.30 22.81
N ASN A 449 -19.02 -21.81 22.14
CA ASN A 449 -19.15 -22.53 20.88
C ASN A 449 -19.32 -24.05 21.10
N HIS A 450 -19.90 -24.73 20.10
CA HIS A 450 -19.99 -26.20 20.02
C HIS A 450 -20.58 -26.90 21.26
N ILE A 451 -21.73 -26.44 21.73
CA ILE A 451 -22.40 -27.00 22.90
C ILE A 451 -23.11 -28.29 22.55
N SER A 452 -22.68 -29.37 23.20
CA SER A 452 -23.24 -30.73 23.00
C SER A 452 -24.34 -31.08 24.00
N CYS A 453 -24.37 -30.44 25.17
CA CYS A 453 -25.25 -30.78 26.29
C CYS A 453 -25.67 -29.51 27.06
N ILE A 454 -26.95 -29.37 27.42
CA ILE A 454 -27.44 -28.19 28.16
C ILE A 454 -26.87 -28.16 29.59
N GLU A 455 -26.66 -29.34 30.18
CA GLU A 455 -26.05 -29.53 31.49
C GLU A 455 -24.63 -28.95 31.56
N ASP A 456 -23.91 -28.84 30.44
CA ASP A 456 -22.59 -28.24 30.40
C ASP A 456 -22.65 -26.70 30.44
N ILE A 457 -23.73 -26.11 29.96
CA ILE A 457 -24.02 -24.67 30.09
C ILE A 457 -24.20 -24.31 31.57
N GLU A 458 -25.04 -25.08 32.27
CA GLU A 458 -25.35 -24.86 33.69
C GLU A 458 -24.11 -25.08 34.57
N LYS A 459 -23.31 -26.12 34.30
CA LYS A 459 -22.03 -26.35 34.99
C LYS A 459 -21.05 -25.20 34.80
N ASN A 460 -20.93 -24.68 33.58
CA ASN A 460 -20.05 -23.54 33.32
C ASN A 460 -20.53 -22.29 34.04
N ALA A 461 -21.85 -22.01 34.03
CA ALA A 461 -22.43 -20.88 34.77
C ALA A 461 -22.16 -20.98 36.28
N LEU A 462 -22.41 -22.15 36.88
CA LEU A 462 -22.14 -22.39 38.30
C LEU A 462 -20.66 -22.24 38.64
N ARG A 463 -19.78 -22.81 37.81
CA ARG A 463 -18.33 -22.69 38.00
C ARG A 463 -17.87 -21.24 38.00
N ILE A 464 -18.39 -20.42 37.10
CA ILE A 464 -18.07 -18.99 37.02
C ILE A 464 -18.55 -18.25 38.27
N ILE A 465 -19.80 -18.48 38.71
CA ILE A 465 -20.36 -17.89 39.93
C ILE A 465 -19.49 -18.25 41.14
N ASP A 466 -19.19 -19.54 41.32
CA ASP A 466 -18.41 -20.02 42.46
C ASP A 466 -16.97 -19.49 42.43
N ASN A 467 -16.35 -19.42 41.26
CA ASN A 467 -15.01 -18.86 41.12
C ASN A 467 -14.98 -17.36 41.46
N ILE A 468 -15.96 -16.59 41.00
CA ILE A 468 -16.08 -15.16 41.29
C ILE A 468 -16.35 -14.93 42.78
N ARG A 469 -17.20 -15.76 43.40
CA ARG A 469 -17.48 -15.72 44.85
C ARG A 469 -16.22 -15.93 45.70
N ASN A 470 -15.27 -16.71 45.19
CA ASN A 470 -14.01 -17.02 45.84
C ASN A 470 -12.85 -16.06 45.48
N LEU A 471 -13.09 -15.03 44.66
CA LEU A 471 -12.06 -14.04 44.35
C LEU A 471 -11.67 -13.24 45.60
N ASN A 472 -10.39 -13.31 45.98
CA ASN A 472 -9.87 -12.51 47.07
C ASN A 472 -9.54 -11.09 46.58
N ILE A 473 -10.33 -10.10 46.99
CA ILE A 473 -10.15 -8.69 46.62
C ILE A 473 -9.91 -7.87 47.88
N SER A 474 -8.76 -7.19 47.94
CA SER A 474 -8.37 -6.38 49.09
C SER A 474 -9.42 -5.29 49.35
N LYS A 475 -9.79 -5.10 50.63
CA LYS A 475 -10.82 -4.15 51.12
C LYS A 475 -12.29 -4.51 50.86
N LEU A 476 -12.59 -5.63 50.18
CA LEU A 476 -13.97 -6.12 50.05
C LEU A 476 -14.34 -6.97 51.29
N GLN A 477 -15.28 -6.50 52.12
CA GLN A 477 -15.70 -7.22 53.34
C GLN A 477 -16.79 -8.26 53.11
N LYS A 478 -17.50 -8.19 51.97
CA LYS A 478 -18.54 -9.13 51.55
C LYS A 478 -18.05 -9.90 50.33
N GLN A 479 -18.60 -11.10 50.11
CA GLN A 479 -18.32 -11.86 48.90
C GLN A 479 -18.83 -11.09 47.67
N LEU A 480 -18.03 -11.12 46.60
CA LEU A 480 -18.42 -10.61 45.30
C LEU A 480 -19.38 -11.61 44.66
N THR A 481 -20.54 -11.14 44.20
CA THR A 481 -21.53 -11.99 43.51
C THR A 481 -21.84 -11.44 42.14
N VAL A 482 -22.28 -12.31 41.23
CA VAL A 482 -22.68 -11.95 39.87
C VAL A 482 -24.02 -12.60 39.57
N SER A 483 -24.84 -11.90 38.79
CA SER A 483 -26.06 -12.47 38.21
C SER A 483 -25.84 -12.72 36.72
N MET A 484 -26.40 -13.82 36.20
CA MET A 484 -26.27 -14.21 34.80
C MET A 484 -27.60 -14.51 34.12
N GLY A 485 -27.75 -14.05 32.89
CA GLY A 485 -28.82 -14.44 31.97
C GLY A 485 -28.26 -15.23 30.80
N ILE A 486 -28.89 -16.35 30.46
CA ILE A 486 -28.39 -17.28 29.45
C ILE A 486 -29.44 -17.50 28.36
N CYS A 487 -29.03 -17.35 27.11
CA CYS A 487 -29.80 -17.73 25.92
C CYS A 487 -29.11 -18.88 25.19
N ILE A 488 -29.81 -19.99 24.97
CA ILE A 488 -29.34 -21.06 24.08
C ILE A 488 -29.53 -20.57 22.65
N VAL A 489 -28.46 -20.63 21.86
CA VAL A 489 -28.43 -20.18 20.46
C VAL A 489 -28.51 -21.40 19.55
N ASP A 490 -29.69 -21.63 19.00
CA ASP A 490 -30.00 -22.78 18.16
C ASP A 490 -30.27 -22.33 16.72
N THR A 491 -31.41 -21.68 16.51
CA THR A 491 -31.92 -21.25 15.19
C THR A 491 -31.85 -19.74 14.97
N GLU A 492 -31.48 -19.00 16.00
CA GLU A 492 -31.36 -17.56 16.00
C GLU A 492 -30.25 -17.10 15.04
N LYS A 493 -30.56 -16.09 14.22
CA LYS A 493 -29.61 -15.49 13.26
C LYS A 493 -29.26 -14.04 13.56
N ASP A 494 -29.97 -13.43 14.51
CA ASP A 494 -29.82 -12.03 14.87
C ASP A 494 -29.29 -11.90 16.31
N PHE A 495 -28.23 -11.11 16.46
CA PHE A 495 -27.61 -10.83 17.74
C PHE A 495 -28.56 -10.10 18.69
N GLU A 496 -29.41 -9.20 18.18
CA GLU A 496 -30.34 -8.44 19.03
C GLU A 496 -31.36 -9.32 19.72
N ASP A 497 -31.87 -10.34 19.03
CA ASP A 497 -32.82 -11.29 19.61
C ASP A 497 -32.16 -12.15 20.70
N ILE A 498 -30.93 -12.63 20.44
CA ILE A 498 -30.14 -13.40 21.41
C ILE A 498 -29.83 -12.56 22.65
N PHE A 499 -29.34 -11.33 22.45
CA PHE A 499 -29.00 -10.41 23.52
C PHE A 499 -30.24 -10.10 24.38
N MET A 500 -31.37 -9.79 23.74
CA MET A 500 -32.62 -9.49 24.43
C MET A 500 -33.14 -10.68 25.26
N LYS A 501 -33.07 -11.91 24.75
CA LYS A 501 -33.46 -13.12 25.49
C LYS A 501 -32.59 -13.33 26.73
N ALA A 502 -31.28 -13.16 26.59
CA ALA A 502 -30.36 -13.28 27.70
C ALA A 502 -30.51 -12.14 28.72
N ASP A 503 -30.76 -10.91 28.27
CA ASP A 503 -31.01 -9.74 29.14
C ASP A 503 -32.27 -9.92 30.00
N HIS A 504 -33.33 -10.49 29.41
CA HIS A 504 -34.53 -10.84 30.18
C HIS A 504 -34.25 -11.89 31.26
N ALA A 505 -33.49 -12.93 30.92
CA ALA A 505 -33.10 -13.94 31.89
C ALA A 505 -32.23 -13.34 33.01
N LEU A 506 -31.33 -12.40 32.68
CA LEU A 506 -30.53 -11.68 33.68
C LEU A 506 -31.42 -10.84 34.62
N TYR A 507 -32.42 -10.17 34.07
CA TYR A 507 -33.41 -9.44 34.87
C TYR A 507 -34.13 -10.36 35.86
N GLU A 508 -34.55 -11.55 35.43
CA GLU A 508 -35.16 -12.56 36.31
C GLU A 508 -34.18 -13.04 37.39
N ALA A 509 -32.91 -13.29 37.04
CA ALA A 509 -31.88 -13.66 38.02
C ALA A 509 -31.72 -12.59 39.11
N LYS A 510 -31.71 -11.31 38.72
CA LYS A 510 -31.66 -10.18 39.66
C LYS A 510 -32.92 -10.07 40.52
N ALA A 511 -34.10 -10.33 39.95
CA ALA A 511 -35.37 -10.31 40.66
C ALA A 511 -35.51 -11.47 41.67
N ASN A 512 -34.94 -12.62 41.35
CA ASN A 512 -34.95 -13.84 42.18
C ASN A 512 -33.93 -13.82 43.33
N GLY A 513 -33.32 -12.67 43.62
CA GLY A 513 -32.41 -12.50 44.75
C GLY A 513 -30.94 -12.36 44.40
N ARG A 514 -30.57 -12.28 43.11
CA ARG A 514 -29.18 -12.16 42.61
C ARG A 514 -28.31 -13.40 42.91
N ASP A 515 -27.01 -13.33 42.63
CA ASP A 515 -26.02 -14.40 42.85
C ASP A 515 -26.42 -15.75 42.23
N GLN A 516 -27.01 -15.70 41.02
CA GLN A 516 -27.55 -16.87 40.34
C GLN A 516 -27.57 -16.66 38.83
N PHE A 517 -27.82 -17.74 38.10
CA PHE A 517 -28.09 -17.67 36.67
C PHE A 517 -29.54 -18.08 36.37
N VAL A 518 -30.09 -17.56 35.28
CA VAL A 518 -31.36 -18.02 34.71
C VAL A 518 -31.17 -18.30 33.23
N VAL A 519 -31.74 -19.41 32.75
CA VAL A 519 -31.80 -19.76 31.33
C VAL A 519 -33.15 -19.33 30.78
N TYR A 520 -33.15 -18.56 29.69
CA TYR A 520 -34.37 -18.07 29.05
C TYR A 520 -35.30 -19.23 28.64
N LYS A 521 -36.59 -19.13 28.99
CA LYS A 521 -37.66 -20.09 28.60
C LYS A 521 -38.79 -19.35 27.88
N ASN A 522 -39.28 -19.93 26.78
CA ASN A 522 -40.05 -19.25 25.73
C ASN A 522 -41.50 -18.84 26.11
N ASP A 523 -41.94 -19.02 27.36
CA ASP A 523 -43.37 -18.99 27.71
C ASP A 523 -43.91 -17.65 28.25
N TYR A 524 -43.09 -16.60 28.38
CA TYR A 524 -43.52 -15.33 29.00
C TYR A 524 -43.52 -14.09 28.08
N PHE A 525 -42.86 -14.15 26.92
CA PHE A 525 -42.42 -12.97 26.16
C PHE A 525 -43.42 -12.45 25.09
N SER A 526 -44.39 -13.27 24.70
CA SER A 526 -45.38 -12.96 23.65
C SER A 526 -46.34 -11.82 24.04
N GLN A 527 -46.54 -11.55 25.33
CA GLN A 527 -47.46 -10.51 25.81
C GLN A 527 -46.82 -9.11 25.93
N ILE A 528 -45.49 -9.03 26.04
CA ILE A 528 -44.76 -7.75 26.18
C ILE A 528 -44.49 -7.11 24.81
N MET A 529 -44.30 -7.94 23.77
CA MET A 529 -43.98 -7.50 22.41
C MET A 529 -45.09 -6.70 21.71
N GLN A 530 -46.36 -7.03 21.93
CA GLN A 530 -47.50 -6.30 21.34
C GLN A 530 -47.62 -4.82 21.79
N LYS A 531 -46.93 -4.41 22.88
CA LYS A 531 -46.91 -3.02 23.35
C LYS A 531 -45.76 -2.18 22.82
N LYS A 532 -44.67 -2.78 22.31
CA LYS A 532 -43.48 -2.05 21.82
C LYS A 532 -43.48 -1.83 20.29
N GLU A 533 -44.21 -2.63 19.52
CA GLU A 533 -44.29 -2.51 18.05
C GLU A 533 -44.90 -1.19 17.55
N LYS A 534 -45.58 -0.40 18.40
CA LYS A 534 -46.13 0.91 18.01
C LYS A 534 -45.14 2.08 18.04
N ARG A 535 -43.84 1.88 18.28
CA ARG A 535 -42.89 3.00 18.50
C ARG A 535 -41.55 2.98 17.77
N LYS A 536 -41.24 2.02 16.90
CA LYS A 536 -39.97 2.02 16.15
C LYS A 536 -40.19 1.88 14.65
N ASP A 537 -40.48 3.01 14.00
CA ASP A 537 -40.13 3.24 12.60
C ASP A 537 -39.38 4.57 12.54
N ARG A 538 -38.04 4.50 12.56
CA ARG A 538 -37.16 5.53 11.98
C ARG A 538 -35.94 4.80 11.44
N HIS A 539 -35.78 4.84 10.11
CA HIS A 539 -34.53 4.55 9.42
C HIS A 539 -33.39 5.38 10.04
N GLU A 540 -32.22 4.78 10.23
CA GLU A 540 -30.97 5.51 10.42
C GLU A 540 -30.68 6.27 9.12
N VAL A 541 -30.64 7.60 9.20
CA VAL A 541 -30.40 8.50 8.06
C VAL A 541 -28.89 8.56 7.81
N THR A 542 -28.42 8.31 6.59
CA THR A 542 -26.99 8.36 6.24
C THR A 542 -26.59 9.73 5.67
N VAL A 543 -25.27 10.01 5.63
CA VAL A 543 -24.70 11.24 5.02
C VAL A 543 -25.19 11.48 3.59
N ASN A 544 -25.39 10.39 2.83
CA ASN A 544 -25.87 10.42 1.44
C ASN A 544 -27.35 10.85 1.31
N ASP A 545 -28.13 10.76 2.39
CA ASP A 545 -29.55 11.15 2.42
C ASP A 545 -29.75 12.63 2.79
N ILE A 546 -28.81 13.21 3.55
CA ILE A 546 -28.92 14.58 4.10
C ILE A 546 -28.43 15.61 3.08
N LEU A 547 -27.27 15.40 2.47
CA LEU A 547 -26.59 16.41 1.65
C LEU A 547 -27.40 16.83 0.40
N PRO A 548 -27.92 15.92 -0.45
CA PRO A 548 -28.65 16.31 -1.66
C PRO A 548 -29.86 17.19 -1.34
N LYS A 549 -30.57 16.86 -0.24
CA LYS A 549 -31.74 17.59 0.21
C LYS A 549 -31.40 18.96 0.80
N VAL A 550 -30.29 19.07 1.54
CA VAL A 550 -29.80 20.37 2.02
C VAL A 550 -29.37 21.27 0.85
N PHE A 551 -28.68 20.72 -0.15
CA PHE A 551 -28.33 21.48 -1.35
C PHE A 551 -29.58 21.93 -2.11
N GLU A 552 -30.58 21.06 -2.30
CA GLU A 552 -31.86 21.44 -2.90
C GLU A 552 -32.54 22.58 -2.12
N MET A 553 -32.61 22.46 -0.80
CA MET A 553 -33.24 23.47 0.07
C MET A 553 -32.48 24.79 0.10
N LEU A 554 -31.15 24.81 -0.04
CA LEU A 554 -30.35 26.05 -0.06
C LEU A 554 -30.21 26.67 -1.46
N ASN A 555 -30.44 25.92 -2.54
CA ASN A 555 -30.25 26.35 -3.94
C ASN A 555 -31.52 26.98 -4.56
N VAL A 556 -32.63 27.07 -3.82
CA VAL A 556 -33.79 27.87 -4.22
C VAL A 556 -33.48 29.35 -3.96
N PHE A 557 -33.30 30.11 -5.04
CA PHE A 557 -32.87 31.53 -5.10
C PHE A 557 -33.76 32.56 -4.38
N ASP A 558 -34.63 32.17 -3.45
CA ASP A 558 -35.47 33.11 -2.72
C ASP A 558 -34.91 33.34 -1.31
N LYS A 559 -34.28 34.52 -1.14
CA LYS A 559 -33.59 35.01 0.06
C LYS A 559 -34.51 35.08 1.29
N ARG A 560 -34.84 33.94 1.90
CA ARG A 560 -35.71 33.90 3.09
C ARG A 560 -35.04 33.17 4.24
N ASP A 561 -34.93 33.86 5.38
CA ASP A 561 -34.48 33.27 6.65
C ASP A 561 -35.36 32.09 7.11
N GLU A 562 -36.58 31.99 6.58
CA GLU A 562 -37.50 30.88 6.79
C GLU A 562 -37.00 29.58 6.16
N LEU A 563 -36.41 29.65 4.97
CA LEU A 563 -35.82 28.50 4.29
C LEU A 563 -34.54 28.03 5.01
N LEU A 564 -33.72 28.99 5.47
CA LEU A 564 -32.58 28.69 6.33
C LEU A 564 -33.01 27.96 7.61
N ALA A 565 -34.07 28.46 8.28
CA ALA A 565 -34.62 27.83 9.47
C ALA A 565 -35.14 26.41 9.21
N GLN A 566 -35.83 26.19 8.10
CA GLN A 566 -36.30 24.86 7.69
C GLN A 566 -35.15 23.90 7.37
N THR A 567 -34.08 24.38 6.72
CA THR A 567 -32.87 23.59 6.46
C THR A 567 -32.17 23.20 7.76
N MET A 568 -32.01 24.16 8.68
CA MET A 568 -31.42 23.92 10.00
C MET A 568 -32.28 22.96 10.83
N GLU A 569 -33.61 23.07 10.76
CA GLU A 569 -34.55 22.12 11.37
C GLU A 569 -34.37 20.70 10.83
N PHE A 570 -34.32 20.57 9.51
CA PHE A 570 -34.15 19.28 8.84
C PHE A 570 -32.84 18.60 9.28
N ILE A 571 -31.74 19.35 9.32
CA ILE A 571 -30.44 18.83 9.77
C ILE A 571 -30.50 18.44 11.24
N CYS A 572 -31.02 19.29 12.13
CA CYS A 572 -31.17 18.99 13.56
C CYS A 572 -31.96 17.71 13.81
N ARG A 573 -33.09 17.53 13.10
CA ARG A 573 -33.93 16.33 13.23
C ARG A 573 -33.26 15.08 12.68
N SER A 574 -32.55 15.20 11.56
CA SER A 574 -31.89 14.09 10.88
C SER A 574 -30.69 13.59 11.68
N MET A 575 -29.89 14.52 12.21
CA MET A 575 -28.73 14.22 13.05
C MET A 575 -29.08 13.95 14.51
N ASN A 576 -30.34 14.19 14.90
CA ASN A 576 -30.81 14.09 16.28
C ASN A 576 -29.94 14.91 17.26
N VAL A 577 -29.50 16.10 16.84
CA VAL A 577 -28.71 17.05 17.65
C VAL A 577 -29.61 18.11 18.25
N LYS A 578 -29.24 18.62 19.42
CA LYS A 578 -30.07 19.55 20.19
C LYS A 578 -30.26 20.88 19.47
N ASN A 579 -29.18 21.46 18.95
CA ASN A 579 -29.25 22.66 18.13
C ASN A 579 -28.14 22.71 17.09
N ILE A 580 -28.38 23.51 16.06
CA ILE A 580 -27.40 23.90 15.04
C ILE A 580 -27.34 25.42 14.99
N PHE A 581 -26.16 25.95 14.76
CA PHE A 581 -25.94 27.37 14.60
C PHE A 581 -25.02 27.69 13.44
N LEU A 582 -25.27 28.85 12.84
CA LEU A 582 -24.45 29.44 11.78
C LEU A 582 -24.00 30.82 12.24
N LEU A 583 -22.69 30.98 12.44
CA LEU A 583 -22.05 32.26 12.74
C LEU A 583 -21.51 32.86 11.44
N ARG A 584 -21.85 34.12 11.18
CA ARG A 584 -21.23 34.94 10.13
C ARG A 584 -20.40 36.04 10.77
N PHE A 585 -19.15 36.19 10.36
CA PHE A 585 -18.33 37.32 10.79
C PHE A 585 -18.65 38.58 9.97
N GLU A 586 -18.63 39.73 10.64
CA GLU A 586 -18.96 41.04 10.03
C GLU A 586 -17.73 41.95 9.88
N ASN A 587 -16.58 41.55 10.43
CA ASN A 587 -15.34 42.29 10.34
C ASN A 587 -14.12 41.36 10.13
N GLU A 588 -13.08 41.88 9.48
CA GLU A 588 -11.84 41.14 9.21
C GLU A 588 -11.06 40.77 10.48
N ALA A 589 -11.34 41.45 11.61
CA ALA A 589 -10.75 41.13 12.91
C ALA A 589 -11.43 39.94 13.61
N TYR A 590 -12.49 39.36 13.03
CA TYR A 590 -13.26 38.24 13.58
C TYR A 590 -13.68 38.44 15.04
N SER A 591 -14.02 39.67 15.39
CA SER A 591 -14.39 40.07 16.74
C SER A 591 -15.87 40.42 16.87
N MET A 592 -16.57 40.54 15.73
CA MET A 592 -18.01 40.78 15.66
C MET A 592 -18.65 39.85 14.63
N GLY A 593 -19.78 39.25 15.00
CA GLY A 593 -20.53 38.40 14.10
C GLY A 593 -22.01 38.29 14.45
N ARG A 594 -22.80 37.78 13.50
CA ARG A 594 -24.21 37.44 13.68
C ARG A 594 -24.38 35.94 13.73
N VAL A 595 -25.12 35.46 14.71
CA VAL A 595 -25.46 34.03 14.84
C VAL A 595 -26.92 33.79 14.49
N TYR A 596 -27.15 32.76 13.69
CA TYR A 596 -28.44 32.09 13.50
C TYR A 596 -28.43 30.80 14.30
N ILE A 597 -29.46 30.55 15.10
CA ILE A 597 -29.55 29.32 15.91
C ILE A 597 -30.92 28.70 15.69
N TYR A 598 -30.96 27.41 15.39
CA TYR A 598 -32.17 26.60 15.44
C TYR A 598 -32.08 25.62 16.61
N ASP A 599 -33.02 25.72 17.54
CA ASP A 599 -33.12 24.82 18.71
C ASP A 599 -34.31 23.87 18.53
N LEU A 600 -34.01 22.57 18.51
CA LEU A 600 -34.96 21.51 18.19
C LEU A 600 -36.07 21.38 19.24
N GLU A 601 -35.77 21.59 20.52
CA GLU A 601 -36.74 21.45 21.61
C GLU A 601 -37.67 22.66 21.71
N ARG A 602 -37.13 23.85 21.45
CA ARG A 602 -37.94 25.09 21.40
C ARG A 602 -38.72 25.20 20.09
N ASN A 603 -38.40 24.36 19.11
CA ASN A 603 -38.93 24.39 17.74
C ASN A 603 -38.93 25.81 17.16
N LYS A 604 -37.83 26.54 17.39
CA LYS A 604 -37.75 27.98 17.12
C LYS A 604 -36.36 28.36 16.62
N ALA A 605 -36.34 29.09 15.50
CA ALA A 605 -35.16 29.81 15.04
C ALA A 605 -35.04 31.16 15.78
N SER A 606 -33.86 31.42 16.35
CA SER A 606 -33.52 32.72 16.92
C SER A 606 -32.78 33.55 15.87
N LYS A 607 -33.32 34.73 15.55
CA LYS A 607 -32.84 35.55 14.45
C LYS A 607 -31.82 36.59 14.93
N HIS A 608 -30.65 36.58 14.30
CA HIS A 608 -29.47 37.46 14.45
C HIS A 608 -29.22 38.01 15.86
N VAL A 609 -28.52 37.23 16.67
CA VAL A 609 -27.87 37.80 17.86
C VAL A 609 -26.50 38.33 17.42
N HIS A 610 -26.25 39.63 17.59
CA HIS A 610 -24.90 40.17 17.47
C HIS A 610 -24.08 39.66 18.65
N ILE A 611 -22.98 38.98 18.36
CA ILE A 611 -22.06 38.46 19.36
C ILE A 611 -20.70 39.12 19.20
N GLN A 612 -20.05 39.36 20.35
CA GLN A 612 -18.63 39.65 20.39
C GLN A 612 -17.87 38.34 20.49
N THR A 613 -16.94 38.12 19.58
CA THR A 613 -16.13 36.90 19.47
C THR A 613 -14.71 37.18 19.98
N ASP A 614 -14.11 36.24 20.72
CA ASP A 614 -12.68 36.31 21.10
C ASP A 614 -11.86 35.69 19.97
N PRO A 615 -10.96 36.43 19.30
CA PRO A 615 -10.11 35.88 18.24
C PRO A 615 -9.27 34.67 18.69
N ALA A 616 -9.01 34.50 19.99
CA ALA A 616 -8.32 33.32 20.52
C ALA A 616 -9.12 32.02 20.34
N TYR A 617 -10.45 32.10 20.23
CA TYR A 617 -11.34 30.97 19.92
C TYR A 617 -10.94 30.27 18.62
N LEU A 618 -10.49 31.03 17.63
CA LEU A 618 -10.14 30.50 16.31
C LEU A 618 -8.89 29.61 16.34
N LYS A 619 -8.06 29.72 17.39
CA LYS A 619 -6.87 28.86 17.57
C LYS A 619 -7.22 27.45 18.05
N ALA A 620 -8.46 27.19 18.42
CA ALA A 620 -8.91 25.88 18.89
C ALA A 620 -9.23 24.91 17.74
N PHE A 621 -9.36 25.41 16.50
CA PHE A 621 -9.61 24.58 15.33
C PHE A 621 -8.30 23.92 14.84
N ASP A 622 -8.41 22.66 14.42
CA ASP A 622 -7.30 21.91 13.84
C ASP A 622 -6.97 22.35 12.40
N ASP A 623 -5.94 21.74 11.81
CA ASP A 623 -5.50 22.02 10.43
C ASP A 623 -6.57 21.64 9.38
N ARG A 624 -7.60 20.87 9.76
CA ARG A 624 -8.76 20.53 8.91
C ARG A 624 -9.90 21.53 9.10
N HIS A 625 -9.68 22.62 9.84
CA HIS A 625 -10.68 23.63 10.20
C HIS A 625 -11.84 23.07 11.03
N LEU A 626 -11.60 22.01 11.81
CA LEU A 626 -12.57 21.36 12.69
C LEU A 626 -12.29 21.67 14.16
N TYR A 627 -13.35 21.84 14.93
CA TYR A 627 -13.30 21.87 16.39
C TYR A 627 -14.45 21.01 16.93
N TYR A 628 -14.13 20.01 17.74
CA TYR A 628 -15.16 19.19 18.36
C TYR A 628 -14.73 18.69 19.74
N GLN A 629 -15.73 18.45 20.59
CA GLN A 629 -15.56 17.81 21.88
C GLN A 629 -16.74 16.86 22.08
N ASN A 630 -16.43 15.57 22.23
CA ASN A 630 -17.42 14.51 22.50
C ASN A 630 -17.98 14.62 23.93
N GLN A 631 -17.18 15.19 24.84
CA GLN A 631 -17.56 15.54 26.19
C GLN A 631 -16.91 16.87 26.57
N ILE A 632 -17.73 17.89 26.80
CA ILE A 632 -17.29 19.21 27.25
C ILE A 632 -16.87 19.11 28.72
N ASN A 633 -15.58 19.31 28.98
CA ASN A 633 -15.05 19.48 30.32
C ASN A 633 -15.15 20.97 30.71
N VAL A 634 -15.85 21.26 31.80
CA VAL A 634 -16.13 22.63 32.27
C VAL A 634 -14.83 23.39 32.53
N ASN A 635 -13.71 22.72 32.80
CA ASN A 635 -12.43 23.37 33.07
C ASN A 635 -11.66 23.88 31.82
N ASP A 636 -12.04 23.45 30.62
CA ASP A 636 -11.26 23.70 29.39
C ASP A 636 -11.86 24.80 28.47
N ILE A 637 -12.98 25.43 28.86
CA ILE A 637 -13.69 26.37 27.98
C ILE A 637 -13.75 27.77 28.60
N ARG A 638 -13.26 28.79 27.89
CA ARG A 638 -13.34 30.21 28.32
C ARG A 638 -14.77 30.79 28.34
N TYR A 639 -15.75 30.07 27.81
CA TYR A 639 -17.14 30.48 27.56
C TYR A 639 -18.20 29.55 28.20
N ILE A 640 -17.89 29.00 29.37
CA ILE A 640 -18.75 28.11 30.18
C ILE A 640 -20.20 28.60 30.28
N ASN A 641 -20.43 29.90 30.49
CA ASN A 641 -21.76 30.47 30.76
C ASN A 641 -22.79 30.20 29.65
N ALA A 642 -22.37 30.11 28.38
CA ALA A 642 -23.29 29.80 27.28
C ALA A 642 -23.59 28.29 27.18
N TYR A 643 -22.59 27.44 27.37
CA TYR A 643 -22.75 25.98 27.30
C TYR A 643 -23.55 25.43 28.50
N GLU A 644 -23.35 25.99 29.69
CA GLU A 644 -24.09 25.64 30.91
C GLU A 644 -25.56 26.07 30.86
N GLN A 645 -25.85 27.30 30.40
CA GLN A 645 -27.23 27.80 30.26
C GLN A 645 -28.09 26.90 29.37
N TYR A 646 -27.48 26.26 28.37
CA TYR A 646 -28.15 25.40 27.40
C TYR A 646 -27.93 23.90 27.65
N GLN A 647 -27.24 23.50 28.73
CA GLN A 647 -26.91 22.11 29.08
C GLN A 647 -26.22 21.34 27.94
N ILE A 648 -25.32 21.99 27.21
CA ILE A 648 -24.59 21.36 26.10
C ILE A 648 -23.45 20.51 26.66
N GLN A 649 -23.38 19.23 26.28
CA GLN A 649 -22.35 18.28 26.69
C GLN A 649 -21.41 17.86 25.55
N ALA A 650 -21.78 18.07 24.30
CA ALA A 650 -20.93 17.82 23.13
C ALA A 650 -21.12 18.90 22.06
N THR A 651 -20.05 19.20 21.31
CA THR A 651 -20.07 20.19 20.23
C THR A 651 -19.22 19.73 19.05
N LEU A 652 -19.64 20.04 17.83
CA LEU A 652 -18.91 19.81 16.59
C LEU A 652 -19.06 21.04 15.69
N GLN A 653 -17.95 21.56 15.19
CA GLN A 653 -17.90 22.83 14.48
C GLN A 653 -16.89 22.80 13.34
N HIS A 654 -17.18 23.54 12.28
CA HIS A 654 -16.31 23.66 11.12
C HIS A 654 -16.25 25.11 10.61
N GLN A 655 -15.05 25.60 10.27
CA GLN A 655 -14.88 26.95 9.74
C GLN A 655 -15.34 27.01 8.28
N ILE A 656 -16.06 28.07 7.93
CA ILE A 656 -16.50 28.34 6.56
C ILE A 656 -15.51 29.31 5.91
N LEU A 657 -14.85 28.86 4.85
CA LEU A 657 -13.84 29.60 4.10
C LEU A 657 -14.38 29.97 2.71
N TYR A 658 -14.10 31.19 2.28
CA TYR A 658 -14.33 31.66 0.91
C TYR A 658 -13.17 32.55 0.47
N ASP A 659 -12.60 32.27 -0.70
CA ASP A 659 -11.41 32.97 -1.23
C ASP A 659 -10.24 33.04 -0.22
N HIS A 660 -9.95 31.91 0.43
CA HIS A 660 -8.94 31.77 1.49
C HIS A 660 -9.15 32.67 2.72
N ARG A 661 -10.31 33.33 2.84
CA ARG A 661 -10.73 34.11 4.00
C ARG A 661 -11.84 33.38 4.75
N MET A 662 -11.77 33.39 6.06
CA MET A 662 -12.81 32.83 6.90
C MET A 662 -14.00 33.78 6.98
N ILE A 663 -15.19 33.29 6.65
CA ILE A 663 -16.43 34.08 6.56
C ILE A 663 -17.46 33.69 7.64
N GLY A 664 -17.29 32.53 8.27
CA GLY A 664 -18.22 32.04 9.30
C GLY A 664 -17.82 30.72 9.95
N VAL A 665 -18.68 30.21 10.83
CA VAL A 665 -18.57 28.89 11.48
C VAL A 665 -19.95 28.24 11.48
N LEU A 666 -20.00 26.97 11.08
CA LEU A 666 -21.17 26.11 11.28
C LEU A 666 -20.90 25.23 12.50
N GLY A 667 -21.86 25.13 13.42
CA GLY A 667 -21.70 24.29 14.60
C GLY A 667 -22.98 23.57 15.01
N MET A 668 -22.82 22.38 15.58
CA MET A 668 -23.86 21.52 16.12
C MET A 668 -23.56 21.24 17.59
N ASN A 669 -24.60 21.24 18.42
CA ASN A 669 -24.47 20.96 19.85
C ASN A 669 -25.47 19.88 20.28
N ASP A 670 -25.04 19.02 21.20
CA ASP A 670 -25.88 18.00 21.84
C ASP A 670 -25.79 18.14 23.38
N ARG A 671 -26.85 17.74 24.09
CA ARG A 671 -26.89 17.66 25.56
C ARG A 671 -26.41 16.33 26.10
N ARG A 672 -26.26 15.33 25.23
CA ARG A 672 -25.69 14.03 25.57
C ARG A 672 -24.20 14.04 25.27
N ILE A 673 -23.46 13.15 25.92
CA ILE A 673 -22.16 12.73 25.40
C ILE A 673 -22.43 12.16 24.01
N HIS A 674 -21.75 12.72 23.02
CA HIS A 674 -21.94 12.38 21.61
C HIS A 674 -20.58 12.02 21.03
N GLU A 675 -20.41 10.80 20.54
CA GLU A 675 -19.18 10.40 19.86
C GLU A 675 -19.26 10.81 18.39
N TRP A 676 -18.80 12.03 18.09
CA TRP A 676 -18.69 12.49 16.71
C TRP A 676 -17.71 11.57 15.96
N ASN A 677 -18.21 10.83 14.98
CA ASN A 677 -17.43 9.91 14.16
C ASN A 677 -16.98 10.59 12.85
N GLU A 678 -16.13 9.93 12.05
CA GLU A 678 -15.62 10.50 10.79
C GLU A 678 -16.73 10.81 9.76
N ASP A 679 -17.86 10.11 9.79
CA ASP A 679 -19.01 10.44 8.94
C ASP A 679 -19.66 11.77 9.37
N ASP A 680 -19.78 12.03 10.66
CA ASP A 680 -20.28 13.30 11.21
C ASP A 680 -19.31 14.46 10.89
N LEU A 681 -18.00 14.23 11.00
CA LEU A 681 -16.96 15.20 10.64
C LEU A 681 -17.00 15.52 9.15
N SER A 682 -17.12 14.50 8.30
CA SER A 682 -17.25 14.66 6.85
C SER A 682 -18.55 15.40 6.49
N LEU A 683 -19.65 15.08 7.16
CA LEU A 683 -20.94 15.71 6.94
C LEU A 683 -20.92 17.20 7.31
N ILE A 684 -20.42 17.60 8.48
CA ILE A 684 -20.40 19.02 8.87
C ILE A 684 -19.52 19.87 7.94
N ARG A 685 -18.42 19.29 7.41
CA ARG A 685 -17.59 19.92 6.38
C ARG A 685 -18.38 20.13 5.09
N ASN A 686 -19.07 19.10 4.62
CA ASN A 686 -19.87 19.20 3.39
C ASN A 686 -21.05 20.16 3.54
N LEU A 687 -21.71 20.16 4.71
CA LEU A 687 -22.75 21.14 5.03
C LEU A 687 -22.17 22.55 5.07
N SER A 688 -20.96 22.75 5.62
CA SER A 688 -20.29 24.05 5.62
C SER A 688 -20.09 24.63 4.22
N TYR A 689 -19.77 23.79 3.22
CA TYR A 689 -19.71 24.22 1.82
C TYR A 689 -21.08 24.63 1.28
N ALA A 690 -22.14 23.90 1.67
CA ALA A 690 -23.51 24.26 1.30
C ALA A 690 -23.96 25.59 1.95
N PHE A 691 -23.64 25.83 3.22
CA PHE A 691 -23.93 27.10 3.91
C PHE A 691 -23.05 28.26 3.44
N ALA A 692 -21.85 28.00 2.90
CA ALA A 692 -21.00 29.03 2.31
C ALA A 692 -21.71 29.76 1.16
N THR A 693 -22.41 29.03 0.28
CA THR A 693 -23.15 29.63 -0.84
C THR A 693 -24.24 30.59 -0.36
N TYR A 694 -24.92 30.24 0.73
CA TYR A 694 -25.90 31.10 1.39
C TYR A 694 -25.28 32.37 1.99
N LEU A 695 -24.15 32.24 2.72
CA LEU A 695 -23.47 33.39 3.33
C LEU A 695 -22.97 34.39 2.28
N ILE A 696 -22.41 33.90 1.17
CA ILE A 696 -21.95 34.71 0.03
C ILE A 696 -23.14 35.39 -0.66
N ALA A 697 -24.27 34.70 -0.81
CA ALA A 697 -25.46 35.23 -1.47
C ALA A 697 -26.14 36.38 -0.69
N ILE A 698 -25.95 36.48 0.63
CA ILE A 698 -26.44 37.60 1.47
C ILE A 698 -25.47 38.79 1.44
N GLU A 699 -24.28 38.65 0.87
CA GLU A 699 -23.29 39.73 0.73
C GLU A 699 -23.54 40.62 -0.50
N LYS A 700 -24.31 40.12 -1.48
CA LYS A 700 -24.85 40.87 -2.63
C LYS A 700 -26.31 41.24 -2.42
#